data_AF-A0A3N0ZV93-F1
#
_entry.id   AF-A0A3N0ZV93-F1
#
_cell.length_a   1.000
_cell.length_b   1.000
_cell.length_c   1.000
_cell.angle_alpha   90.00
_cell.angle_beta   90.00
_cell.angle_gamma   90.00
#
_symmetry.space_group_name_H-M   'P 1'
#
loop_
_entity.id
_entity.type
_entity.pdbx_description
1 polymer ?
#
loop_
_entity_poly.entity_id
_entity_poly.type
_entity_poly.pdbx_seq_one_letter_code
_entity_poly.pdbx_strand_id
1 'polypeptide(L)'
;MINIYKKNWWIRNLLKTNLLCFLLSIFILSGCNKSESDEIIELWKSKGSETSLEIVYPRDSTIFPPEIVSPTILWEDKSKSNSWVLYFENNGEIIYTSKIINGKKFQADSTDWEKIKNESIEKYITVRILGFESGGDKSREPGKVLSSASIIMKTSKDSVSAPIFYRTVTLPFGFAIENLHTISWRLGDISLYKEPPKVIDSLPVCGNCHSFSTDGKFIGIDVDYGNDKGSYYINKIKKRMQIEYDDIITWSDYKREDGDKTYGLLSQVSPDGRWALSTVKDRSIFVRIPDLMISQLFFPVKGIIGVYDTKTKKFSSLPGANNPAYCQSNPSWSPDSKEIIFARAPYLKVPEAEKSHEVILPTSIAQSFIDGKQDYKFDLYRVPFNDGLGGEAVPVEGASNNGKSNFFAKYSPNGKWVVFTQANNFMLLQPDSKLFIIPAKGGKAREMNCNNPNTMNSWHSWSPNGKWLVFSSKARGPYTQLYLTHIDENGWDSPPVLLEYLSVKNYAVNIPEFVNIPKGGIEKIEQNFMDNDNYSFIRGKSKLEMGDLEGAMKDINKAIGSDPKNPHSYNVRALIKIEKGDYQGAIDDFSQVIKLAPERFDAYANRASAKFNLKDFKGAIEDLNKVIELNPKGSRGYYSRATARYNVGDYDGAVKDYTQTIKLNPKNDKAWFERAIAKMQLNQLKSACDDLQKAVELGNKDAVNYLNEYCK
;
A
#
# COMPACT_ATOMS: atom_id res chain seq x y z
N MET A 1 73.38 34.21 59.90
CA MET A 1 72.18 33.78 60.65
C MET A 1 72.04 32.27 60.53
N ILE A 2 72.24 31.58 61.67
CA ILE A 2 71.57 30.34 62.13
C ILE A 2 71.82 29.07 61.29
N ASN A 3 72.81 28.26 61.69
CA ASN A 3 72.72 27.05 62.55
C ASN A 3 72.07 25.83 61.85
N ILE A 4 72.83 24.79 61.49
CA ILE A 4 73.38 23.70 62.33
C ILE A 4 72.38 22.53 62.57
N TYR A 5 72.72 21.41 61.91
CA TYR A 5 72.68 20.00 62.34
C TYR A 5 71.37 19.19 62.48
N LYS A 6 71.53 17.92 62.07
CA LYS A 6 70.89 16.68 62.55
C LYS A 6 69.42 16.43 62.15
N LYS A 7 69.26 15.57 61.15
CA LYS A 7 68.60 14.25 61.24
C LYS A 7 68.20 13.84 59.83
N ASN A 8 68.80 12.77 59.29
CA ASN A 8 68.14 11.98 58.24
C ASN A 8 68.53 10.50 58.32
N TRP A 9 68.53 9.98 59.56
CA TRP A 9 68.40 8.56 59.89
C TRP A 9 66.94 8.08 59.76
N TRP A 10 66.14 8.72 58.91
CA TRP A 10 64.73 8.40 58.64
C TRP A 10 64.44 8.03 57.19
N ILE A 11 65.44 8.08 56.30
CA ILE A 11 65.25 7.82 54.85
C ILE A 11 65.53 6.35 54.48
N ARG A 12 66.08 5.53 55.39
CA ARG A 12 66.41 4.12 55.08
C ARG A 12 65.35 3.07 55.49
N ASN A 13 64.30 3.44 56.24
CA ASN A 13 63.24 2.50 56.64
C ASN A 13 61.85 2.75 56.02
N LEU A 14 61.69 3.79 55.20
CA LEU A 14 60.45 4.04 54.43
C LEU A 14 60.46 3.42 53.03
N LEU A 15 61.60 2.87 52.59
CA LEU A 15 61.77 2.26 51.26
C LEU A 15 61.58 0.73 51.24
N LYS A 16 61.25 0.10 52.36
CA LYS A 16 60.96 -1.36 52.42
C LYS A 16 59.49 -1.72 52.68
N THR A 17 58.66 -0.78 53.11
CA THR A 17 57.22 -1.02 53.33
C THR A 17 56.32 -0.49 52.21
N ASN A 18 56.82 0.37 51.33
CA ASN A 18 56.05 0.87 50.18
C ASN A 18 56.31 0.13 48.85
N LEU A 19 57.23 -0.83 48.80
CA LEU A 19 57.44 -1.66 47.60
C LEU A 19 56.54 -2.91 47.59
N LEU A 20 56.09 -3.39 48.76
CA LEU A 20 55.15 -4.53 48.84
C LEU A 20 53.70 -4.10 48.55
N CYS A 21 53.29 -2.87 48.90
CA CYS A 21 51.95 -2.36 48.58
C CYS A 21 51.80 -1.88 47.12
N PHE A 22 52.89 -1.55 46.43
CA PHE A 22 52.84 -1.15 45.01
C PHE A 22 52.88 -2.36 44.05
N LEU A 23 53.43 -3.50 44.48
CA LEU A 23 53.41 -4.75 43.71
C LEU A 23 52.15 -5.61 43.97
N LEU A 24 51.41 -5.36 45.05
CA LEU A 24 50.09 -5.97 45.31
C LEU A 24 48.90 -5.17 44.76
N SER A 25 49.10 -3.89 44.38
CA SER A 25 48.06 -3.07 43.73
C SER A 25 48.12 -3.09 42.20
N ILE A 26 49.19 -3.64 41.61
CA ILE A 26 49.31 -3.86 40.16
C ILE A 26 48.83 -5.27 39.73
N PHE A 27 48.55 -6.17 40.69
CA PHE A 27 47.94 -7.49 40.43
C PHE A 27 46.43 -7.58 40.75
N ILE A 28 45.78 -6.47 41.12
CA ILE A 28 44.32 -6.43 41.40
C ILE A 28 43.54 -5.54 40.39
N LEU A 29 44.21 -4.94 39.40
CA LEU A 29 43.57 -4.13 38.35
C LEU A 29 43.64 -4.73 36.94
N SER A 30 43.74 -6.07 36.85
CA SER A 30 43.48 -6.85 35.62
C SER A 30 42.39 -7.90 35.82
N GLY A 31 41.58 -7.77 36.88
CA GLY A 31 40.26 -8.39 36.91
C GLY A 31 39.32 -7.55 36.07
N CYS A 32 39.10 -7.92 34.80
CA CYS A 32 37.92 -7.46 34.07
C CYS A 32 36.71 -7.73 34.98
N ASN A 33 36.07 -6.67 35.51
CA ASN A 33 34.71 -6.81 36.02
C ASN A 33 33.88 -7.31 34.84
N LYS A 34 33.61 -8.61 34.79
CA LYS A 34 32.76 -9.22 33.77
C LYS A 34 31.38 -8.57 33.87
N SER A 35 30.78 -8.28 32.72
CA SER A 35 29.41 -7.76 32.75
C SER A 35 28.46 -8.85 33.24
N GLU A 36 27.35 -8.46 33.86
CA GLU A 36 26.29 -9.40 34.27
C GLU A 36 25.84 -10.29 33.09
N SER A 37 25.86 -9.74 31.88
CA SER A 37 25.57 -10.46 30.64
C SER A 37 26.61 -11.54 30.32
N ASP A 38 27.90 -11.29 30.55
CA ASP A 38 28.97 -12.27 30.36
C ASP A 38 28.87 -13.41 31.37
N GLU A 39 28.51 -13.12 32.63
CA GLU A 39 28.30 -14.13 33.66
C GLU A 39 27.15 -15.08 33.30
N ILE A 40 26.04 -14.54 32.78
CA ILE A 40 24.89 -15.34 32.29
C ILE A 40 25.31 -16.27 31.15
N ILE A 41 26.13 -15.79 30.21
CA ILE A 41 26.60 -16.59 29.07
C ILE A 41 27.51 -17.73 29.55
N GLU A 42 28.42 -17.47 30.49
CA GLU A 42 29.29 -18.50 31.09
C GLU A 42 28.48 -19.56 31.84
N LEU A 43 27.49 -19.14 32.61
CA LEU A 43 26.57 -20.05 33.31
C LEU A 43 25.82 -20.95 32.32
N TRP A 44 25.31 -20.40 31.21
CA TRP A 44 24.65 -21.20 30.18
C TRP A 44 25.58 -22.23 29.55
N LYS A 45 26.80 -21.83 29.16
CA LYS A 45 27.79 -22.76 28.55
C LYS A 45 28.10 -23.95 29.47
N SER A 46 28.00 -23.77 30.79
CA SER A 46 28.25 -24.83 31.77
C SER A 46 27.06 -25.76 32.04
N LYS A 47 25.82 -25.28 31.92
CA LYS A 47 24.60 -26.02 32.37
C LYS A 47 23.63 -26.40 31.25
N GLY A 48 23.69 -25.74 30.09
CA GLY A 48 22.71 -25.89 29.01
C GLY A 48 21.30 -25.37 29.38
N SER A 49 20.38 -25.33 28.42
CA SER A 49 18.96 -25.02 28.65
C SER A 49 18.06 -25.69 27.61
N GLU A 50 16.76 -25.81 27.90
CA GLU A 50 15.77 -26.30 26.95
C GLU A 50 15.46 -25.25 25.87
N THR A 51 15.32 -25.69 24.62
CA THR A 51 14.92 -24.85 23.48
C THR A 51 13.41 -24.59 23.51
N SER A 52 13.01 -23.52 24.20
CA SER A 52 11.60 -23.07 24.32
C SER A 52 11.34 -21.65 23.79
N LEU A 53 12.38 -21.00 23.24
CA LEU A 53 12.37 -19.68 22.59
C LEU A 53 12.49 -19.85 21.07
N GLU A 54 11.90 -18.94 20.31
CA GLU A 54 11.97 -18.91 18.84
C GLU A 54 12.37 -17.51 18.35
N ILE A 55 13.43 -17.40 17.55
CA ILE A 55 13.78 -16.14 16.88
C ILE A 55 12.87 -15.98 15.66
N VAL A 56 11.93 -15.04 15.76
CA VAL A 56 10.91 -14.77 14.73
C VAL A 56 11.52 -13.98 13.56
N TYR A 57 12.46 -13.09 13.84
CA TYR A 57 13.20 -12.35 12.83
C TYR A 57 14.58 -11.90 13.35
N PRO A 58 15.66 -11.95 12.54
CA PRO A 58 15.70 -12.54 11.21
C PRO A 58 15.49 -14.06 11.24
N ARG A 59 15.14 -14.63 10.09
CA ARG A 59 15.01 -16.09 9.93
C ARG A 59 16.40 -16.73 9.86
N ASP A 60 16.49 -18.01 10.17
CA ASP A 60 17.74 -18.74 10.05
C ASP A 60 18.33 -18.65 8.64
N SER A 61 19.66 -18.52 8.55
CA SER A 61 20.41 -18.38 7.30
C SER A 61 20.12 -17.10 6.50
N THR A 62 19.67 -16.03 7.16
CA THR A 62 19.45 -14.72 6.51
C THR A 62 20.77 -14.11 6.01
N ILE A 63 20.74 -13.53 4.81
CA ILE A 63 21.85 -12.80 4.19
C ILE A 63 21.51 -11.31 4.17
N PHE A 64 22.34 -10.49 4.80
CA PHE A 64 22.18 -9.04 4.87
C PHE A 64 23.04 -8.31 3.84
N PRO A 65 22.55 -7.22 3.22
CA PRO A 65 23.39 -6.37 2.39
C PRO A 65 24.38 -5.55 3.22
N PRO A 66 25.56 -5.21 2.69
CA PRO A 66 26.58 -4.53 3.46
C PRO A 66 26.16 -3.12 3.89
N GLU A 67 25.27 -2.45 3.15
CA GLU A 67 24.79 -1.10 3.48
C GLU A 67 23.62 -1.08 4.46
N ILE A 68 23.03 -2.24 4.80
CA ILE A 68 21.81 -2.26 5.61
C ILE A 68 22.09 -1.69 7.00
N VAL A 69 21.16 -0.86 7.46
CA VAL A 69 21.10 -0.41 8.86
C VAL A 69 20.76 -1.56 9.80
N SER A 70 21.03 -1.39 11.10
CA SER A 70 20.79 -2.46 12.08
C SER A 70 19.34 -2.93 12.02
N PRO A 71 19.07 -4.23 11.78
CA PRO A 71 17.73 -4.77 11.85
C PRO A 71 17.27 -4.87 13.31
N THR A 72 15.96 -4.78 13.54
CA THR A 72 15.40 -5.21 14.82
C THR A 72 15.35 -6.73 14.85
N ILE A 73 15.99 -7.38 15.81
CA ILE A 73 15.86 -8.81 16.11
C ILE A 73 14.65 -9.01 17.02
N LEU A 74 13.76 -9.93 16.66
CA LEU A 74 12.51 -10.26 17.34
C LEU A 74 12.48 -11.73 17.69
N TRP A 75 11.96 -12.06 18.87
CA TRP A 75 11.76 -13.44 19.29
C TRP A 75 10.45 -13.60 20.06
N GLU A 76 9.98 -14.84 20.12
CA GLU A 76 8.95 -15.24 21.06
C GLU A 76 9.54 -16.20 22.08
N ASP A 77 9.12 -16.04 23.33
CA ASP A 77 9.54 -16.89 24.42
C ASP A 77 8.27 -17.34 25.17
N LYS A 78 8.10 -18.66 25.24
CA LYS A 78 6.97 -19.33 25.93
C LYS A 78 7.35 -19.79 27.34
N SER A 79 8.61 -19.61 27.73
CA SER A 79 9.08 -19.92 29.07
C SER A 79 8.66 -18.85 30.09
N LYS A 80 9.18 -18.97 31.32
CA LYS A 80 8.98 -17.97 32.39
C LYS A 80 10.03 -16.85 32.38
N SER A 81 10.90 -16.79 31.37
CA SER A 81 11.90 -15.73 31.25
C SER A 81 11.25 -14.35 31.24
N ASN A 82 11.81 -13.44 32.03
CA ASN A 82 11.39 -12.03 32.10
C ASN A 82 12.48 -11.08 31.58
N SER A 83 13.69 -11.61 31.31
CA SER A 83 14.87 -10.89 30.86
C SER A 83 15.65 -11.75 29.87
N TRP A 84 16.36 -11.11 28.94
CA TRP A 84 17.14 -11.79 27.90
C TRP A 84 18.52 -11.16 27.71
N VAL A 85 19.48 -11.98 27.29
CA VAL A 85 20.77 -11.53 26.75
C VAL A 85 20.91 -12.08 25.33
N LEU A 86 21.34 -11.23 24.41
CA LEU A 86 21.65 -11.58 23.03
C LEU A 86 23.15 -11.43 22.80
N TYR A 87 23.74 -12.38 22.09
CA TYR A 87 25.13 -12.26 21.66
C TYR A 87 25.34 -12.84 20.27
N PHE A 88 26.40 -12.34 19.61
CA PHE A 88 26.87 -12.84 18.33
C PHE A 88 28.19 -13.56 18.55
N GLU A 89 28.35 -14.72 17.90
CA GLU A 89 29.59 -15.49 17.95
C GLU A 89 30.07 -15.87 16.55
N ASN A 90 31.39 -15.88 16.37
CA ASN A 90 32.07 -16.37 15.18
C ASN A 90 32.97 -17.54 15.60
N ASN A 91 32.69 -18.75 15.13
CA ASN A 91 33.43 -19.97 15.51
C ASN A 91 33.62 -20.17 17.03
N GLY A 92 32.62 -19.78 17.83
CA GLY A 92 32.63 -19.90 19.29
C GLY A 92 33.26 -18.73 20.05
N GLU A 93 33.89 -17.78 19.35
CA GLU A 93 34.35 -16.52 19.92
C GLU A 93 33.22 -15.49 19.90
N ILE A 94 32.95 -14.85 21.05
CA ILE A 94 31.89 -13.85 21.16
C ILE A 94 32.41 -12.52 20.60
N ILE A 95 31.74 -12.01 19.57
CA ILE A 95 32.10 -10.75 18.90
C ILE A 95 31.25 -9.57 19.41
N TYR A 96 30.08 -9.85 20.00
CA TYR A 96 29.21 -8.84 20.59
C TYR A 96 28.32 -9.46 21.67
N THR A 97 28.16 -8.77 22.79
CA THR A 97 27.20 -9.09 23.86
C THR A 97 26.29 -7.89 24.11
N SER A 98 24.98 -8.11 24.13
CA SER A 98 24.01 -7.09 24.50
C SER A 98 24.02 -6.85 26.01
N LYS A 99 23.57 -5.67 26.44
CA LYS A 99 23.07 -5.50 27.81
C LYS A 99 21.84 -6.38 28.05
N ILE A 100 21.41 -6.51 29.31
CA ILE A 100 20.14 -7.18 29.64
C ILE A 100 18.96 -6.47 28.96
N ILE A 101 18.10 -7.26 28.34
CA ILE A 101 16.94 -6.83 27.58
C ILE A 101 15.67 -7.24 28.34
N ASN A 102 14.79 -6.28 28.62
CA ASN A 102 13.53 -6.50 29.37
C ASN A 102 12.31 -6.62 28.43
N GLY A 103 12.52 -7.05 27.20
CA GLY A 103 11.49 -7.18 26.18
C GLY A 103 11.95 -8.07 25.03
N LYS A 104 11.01 -8.46 24.18
CA LYS A 104 11.21 -9.44 23.11
C LYS A 104 11.77 -8.87 21.79
N LYS A 105 12.55 -7.81 21.89
CA LYS A 105 13.14 -7.12 20.74
C LYS A 105 14.51 -6.53 21.09
N PHE A 106 15.41 -6.53 20.12
CA PHE A 106 16.74 -5.95 20.24
C PHE A 106 17.17 -5.30 18.93
N GLN A 107 17.86 -4.18 18.99
CA GLN A 107 18.48 -3.55 17.84
C GLN A 107 19.86 -3.06 18.28
N ALA A 108 20.90 -3.48 17.59
CA ALA A 108 22.25 -2.98 17.86
C ALA A 108 22.33 -1.50 17.48
N ASP A 109 23.17 -0.74 18.18
CA ASP A 109 23.49 0.60 17.71
C ASP A 109 24.29 0.54 16.40
N SER A 110 24.39 1.66 15.70
CA SER A 110 25.05 1.69 14.39
C SER A 110 26.52 1.27 14.46
N THR A 111 27.23 1.58 15.56
CA THR A 111 28.66 1.30 15.68
C THR A 111 28.90 -0.19 15.87
N ASP A 112 28.14 -0.82 16.74
CA ASP A 112 28.23 -2.25 17.00
C ASP A 112 27.70 -3.07 15.82
N TRP A 113 26.66 -2.57 15.13
CA TRP A 113 26.17 -3.20 13.92
C TRP A 113 27.22 -3.23 12.79
N GLU A 114 27.98 -2.15 12.58
CA GLU A 114 29.08 -2.17 11.61
C GLU A 114 30.16 -3.19 11.99
N LYS A 115 30.49 -3.36 13.28
CA LYS A 115 31.43 -4.41 13.73
C LYS A 115 30.89 -5.81 13.41
N ILE A 116 29.63 -6.08 13.76
CA ILE A 116 28.97 -7.37 13.48
C ILE A 116 28.96 -7.66 11.97
N LYS A 117 28.65 -6.66 11.14
CA LYS A 117 28.69 -6.81 9.68
C LYS A 117 30.10 -7.14 9.18
N ASN A 118 31.13 -6.44 9.64
CA ASN A 118 32.51 -6.68 9.25
C ASN A 118 32.98 -8.12 9.59
N GLU A 119 32.59 -8.63 10.76
CA GLU A 119 32.92 -10.01 11.18
C GLU A 119 32.17 -11.09 10.37
N SER A 120 31.05 -10.73 9.73
CA SER A 120 30.18 -11.66 9.00
C SER A 120 30.23 -11.52 7.47
N ILE A 121 31.19 -10.77 6.91
CA ILE A 121 31.34 -10.65 5.45
C ILE A 121 31.68 -12.01 4.84
N GLU A 122 30.74 -12.52 4.03
CA GLU A 122 30.79 -13.83 3.37
C GLU A 122 31.03 -15.02 4.32
N LYS A 123 30.75 -14.85 5.60
CA LYS A 123 30.93 -15.86 6.65
C LYS A 123 29.71 -15.88 7.56
N TYR A 124 29.20 -17.08 7.83
CA TYR A 124 28.10 -17.23 8.78
C TYR A 124 28.60 -17.04 10.21
N ILE A 125 27.91 -16.18 10.94
CA ILE A 125 28.03 -16.01 12.38
C ILE A 125 26.74 -16.50 13.05
N THR A 126 26.82 -16.90 14.31
CA THR A 126 25.65 -17.35 15.07
C THR A 126 25.14 -16.21 15.92
N VAL A 127 23.82 -15.99 15.89
CA VAL A 127 23.10 -15.14 16.86
C VAL A 127 22.47 -16.05 17.89
N ARG A 128 22.68 -15.77 19.17
CA ARG A 128 22.09 -16.53 20.28
C ARG A 128 21.31 -15.62 21.20
N ILE A 129 20.15 -16.09 21.67
CA ILE A 129 19.34 -15.43 22.67
C ILE A 129 19.14 -16.39 23.84
N LEU A 130 19.43 -15.90 25.04
CA LEU A 130 19.24 -16.61 26.30
C LEU A 130 18.17 -15.90 27.12
N GLY A 131 17.10 -16.60 27.47
CA GLY A 131 16.08 -16.10 28.39
C GLY A 131 16.34 -16.59 29.81
N PHE A 132 16.19 -15.71 30.78
CA PHE A 132 16.39 -16.02 32.20
C PHE A 132 15.38 -15.26 33.08
N GLU A 133 15.27 -15.69 34.33
CA GLU A 133 14.47 -15.01 35.34
C GLU A 133 15.38 -14.08 36.14
N SER A 134 15.22 -12.77 35.96
CA SER A 134 15.85 -11.76 36.81
C SER A 134 15.02 -11.62 38.10
N GLY A 135 15.68 -11.82 39.25
CA GLY A 135 15.08 -11.72 40.59
C GLY A 135 15.48 -10.43 41.32
N GLY A 136 14.50 -9.73 41.88
CA GLY A 136 14.66 -8.43 42.56
C GLY A 136 15.35 -8.44 43.92
N ASP A 137 16.22 -9.41 44.19
CA ASP A 137 17.03 -9.46 45.42
C ASP A 137 18.47 -9.83 45.05
N LYS A 138 19.42 -8.94 45.38
CA LYS A 138 20.84 -9.00 44.99
C LYS A 138 21.61 -10.19 45.63
N SER A 139 20.89 -11.11 46.26
CA SER A 139 21.40 -12.25 47.05
C SER A 139 21.28 -13.60 46.35
N ARG A 140 20.68 -13.68 45.14
CA ARG A 140 20.60 -14.91 44.33
C ARG A 140 21.57 -14.85 43.15
N GLU A 141 22.23 -15.97 42.85
CA GLU A 141 23.06 -16.18 41.66
C GLU A 141 22.36 -15.62 40.39
N PRO A 142 23.10 -15.04 39.42
CA PRO A 142 22.55 -14.62 38.14
C PRO A 142 21.64 -15.71 37.57
N GLY A 143 20.38 -15.33 37.31
CA GLY A 143 19.25 -16.26 37.21
C GLY A 143 19.48 -17.43 36.26
N LYS A 144 19.03 -18.63 36.67
CA LYS A 144 19.02 -19.85 35.85
C LYS A 144 18.48 -19.54 34.44
N VAL A 145 19.26 -19.84 33.40
CA VAL A 145 18.80 -19.74 32.01
C VAL A 145 17.68 -20.75 31.78
N LEU A 146 16.52 -20.27 31.34
CA LEU A 146 15.29 -21.05 31.21
C LEU A 146 14.99 -21.40 29.75
N SER A 147 15.44 -20.58 28.81
CA SER A 147 15.17 -20.74 27.39
C SER A 147 16.38 -20.31 26.57
N SER A 148 16.53 -20.87 25.38
CA SER A 148 17.49 -20.38 24.40
C SER A 148 17.03 -20.64 22.97
N ALA A 149 17.55 -19.83 22.04
CA ALA A 149 17.47 -20.12 20.61
C ALA A 149 18.72 -19.57 19.90
N SER A 150 18.96 -20.09 18.71
CA SER A 150 20.03 -19.62 17.84
C SER A 150 19.65 -19.68 16.38
N ILE A 151 20.20 -18.75 15.61
CA ILE A 151 20.18 -18.75 14.15
C ILE A 151 21.57 -18.43 13.62
N ILE A 152 21.81 -18.73 12.34
CA ILE A 152 22.98 -18.21 11.63
C ILE A 152 22.60 -17.09 10.66
N MET A 153 23.52 -16.16 10.43
CA MET A 153 23.37 -15.09 9.46
C MET A 153 24.72 -14.69 8.87
N LYS A 154 24.72 -14.05 7.71
CA LYS A 154 25.93 -13.46 7.13
C LYS A 154 25.66 -12.10 6.49
N THR A 155 26.72 -11.33 6.30
CA THR A 155 26.72 -10.12 5.47
C THR A 155 27.27 -10.46 4.09
N SER A 156 26.56 -10.11 3.02
CA SER A 156 27.08 -10.30 1.66
C SER A 156 28.06 -9.18 1.29
N LYS A 157 29.02 -9.50 0.40
CA LYS A 157 29.80 -8.50 -0.33
C LYS A 157 29.01 -7.80 -1.44
N ASP A 158 27.90 -8.40 -1.87
CA ASP A 158 27.09 -7.86 -2.97
C ASP A 158 26.31 -6.65 -2.45
N SER A 159 26.74 -5.46 -2.85
CA SER A 159 26.04 -4.20 -2.55
C SER A 159 24.65 -4.15 -3.19
N VAL A 160 23.69 -3.48 -2.57
CA VAL A 160 22.43 -3.11 -3.26
C VAL A 160 22.66 -1.97 -4.27
N SER A 161 23.53 -1.01 -3.93
CA SER A 161 24.00 0.09 -4.79
C SER A 161 22.96 0.99 -5.48
N ALA A 162 21.67 0.86 -5.15
CA ALA A 162 20.61 1.64 -5.77
C ALA A 162 19.51 2.01 -4.77
N PRO A 163 18.98 3.25 -4.83
CA PRO A 163 17.77 3.59 -4.10
C PRO A 163 16.55 2.86 -4.69
N ILE A 164 15.52 2.74 -3.86
CA ILE A 164 14.22 2.16 -4.20
C ILE A 164 13.21 3.30 -4.29
N PHE A 165 12.59 3.44 -5.44
CA PHE A 165 11.43 4.31 -5.65
C PHE A 165 10.18 3.49 -5.41
N TYR A 166 9.25 3.99 -4.58
CA TYR A 166 8.05 3.24 -4.22
C TYR A 166 6.92 4.19 -3.83
N ARG A 167 5.69 3.65 -3.82
CA ARG A 167 4.48 4.38 -3.48
C ARG A 167 4.02 4.05 -2.06
N THR A 168 3.54 5.05 -1.34
CA THR A 168 2.79 4.93 -0.08
C THR A 168 1.31 5.21 -0.32
N VAL A 169 0.44 4.34 0.17
CA VAL A 169 -1.02 4.48 0.00
C VAL A 169 -1.75 4.19 1.32
N THR A 170 -2.81 4.94 1.61
CA THR A 170 -3.71 4.67 2.75
C THR A 170 -4.62 3.47 2.45
N LEU A 171 -5.13 2.82 3.50
CA LEU A 171 -6.07 1.70 3.37
C LEU A 171 -7.36 1.98 4.15
N PRO A 172 -8.53 1.43 3.72
CA PRO A 172 -8.73 0.58 2.54
C PRO A 172 -8.55 1.35 1.23
N PHE A 173 -8.23 0.67 0.13
CA PHE A 173 -7.93 1.34 -1.14
C PHE A 173 -9.07 2.24 -1.66
N GLY A 174 -10.33 1.90 -1.35
CA GLY A 174 -11.47 2.78 -1.65
C GLY A 174 -11.34 4.18 -1.03
N PHE A 175 -10.83 4.28 0.21
CA PHE A 175 -10.55 5.55 0.86
C PHE A 175 -9.43 6.30 0.14
N ALA A 176 -8.36 5.61 -0.27
CA ALA A 176 -7.25 6.23 -0.99
C ALA A 176 -7.67 6.86 -2.33
N ILE A 177 -8.56 6.19 -3.08
CA ILE A 177 -9.10 6.72 -4.35
C ILE A 177 -9.94 7.98 -4.10
N GLU A 178 -10.65 8.04 -3.00
CA GLU A 178 -11.47 9.20 -2.63
C GLU A 178 -10.60 10.34 -2.08
N ASN A 179 -9.40 10.04 -1.59
CA ASN A 179 -8.47 10.96 -0.92
C ASN A 179 -7.07 10.88 -1.57
N LEU A 180 -6.97 11.17 -2.87
CA LEU A 180 -5.73 11.03 -3.66
C LEU A 180 -4.55 11.83 -3.08
N HIS A 181 -4.82 12.91 -2.36
CA HIS A 181 -3.82 13.73 -1.65
C HIS A 181 -3.03 12.94 -0.58
N THR A 182 -3.56 11.79 -0.13
CA THR A 182 -2.87 10.90 0.82
C THR A 182 -1.85 9.98 0.15
N ILE A 183 -1.86 9.87 -1.19
CA ILE A 183 -0.91 9.04 -1.93
C ILE A 183 0.37 9.84 -2.18
N SER A 184 1.52 9.19 -1.97
CA SER A 184 2.82 9.81 -2.27
C SER A 184 3.83 8.78 -2.76
N TRP A 185 4.87 9.24 -3.45
CA TRP A 185 6.01 8.43 -3.85
C TRP A 185 7.25 8.90 -3.13
N ARG A 186 8.11 7.95 -2.80
CA ARG A 186 9.31 8.15 -2.01
C ARG A 186 10.49 7.49 -2.72
N LEU A 187 11.66 8.09 -2.54
CA LEU A 187 12.93 7.50 -2.96
C LEU A 187 13.73 7.22 -1.70
N GLY A 188 13.91 5.95 -1.38
CA GLY A 188 14.58 5.54 -0.15
C GLY A 188 15.81 4.67 -0.41
N ASP A 189 16.77 4.75 0.50
CA ASP A 189 17.99 3.97 0.48
C ASP A 189 18.06 3.09 1.73
N ILE A 190 18.60 1.88 1.57
CA ILE A 190 18.62 0.89 2.66
C ILE A 190 19.58 1.22 3.80
N SER A 191 20.45 2.23 3.62
CA SER A 191 21.37 2.73 4.63
C SER A 191 20.78 3.86 5.48
N LEU A 192 19.49 4.17 5.36
CA LEU A 192 18.84 5.26 6.09
C LEU A 192 18.28 4.81 7.45
N TYR A 193 18.64 5.54 8.51
CA TYR A 193 18.03 5.43 9.86
C TYR A 193 16.81 6.34 10.04
N LYS A 194 16.23 6.84 8.94
CA LYS A 194 15.08 7.77 8.96
C LYS A 194 14.13 7.51 7.81
N GLU A 195 12.90 7.97 7.96
CA GLU A 195 11.89 7.90 6.92
C GLU A 195 12.38 8.60 5.63
N PRO A 196 12.28 7.94 4.45
CA PRO A 196 12.69 8.51 3.18
C PRO A 196 11.87 9.72 2.75
N PRO A 197 12.46 10.71 2.06
CA PRO A 197 11.73 11.88 1.59
C PRO A 197 10.66 11.51 0.55
N LYS A 198 9.56 12.28 0.53
CA LYS A 198 8.60 12.27 -0.57
C LYS A 198 9.22 12.98 -1.78
N VAL A 199 9.18 12.32 -2.92
CA VAL A 199 9.63 12.87 -4.21
C VAL A 199 8.45 13.25 -5.10
N ILE A 200 7.28 12.61 -4.91
CA ILE A 200 6.00 13.00 -5.52
C ILE A 200 4.92 13.01 -4.42
N ASP A 201 4.08 14.03 -4.39
CA ASP A 201 2.87 14.12 -3.56
C ASP A 201 1.72 14.71 -4.40
N SER A 202 0.47 14.41 -4.01
CA SER A 202 -0.74 14.99 -4.60
C SER A 202 -0.97 14.73 -6.10
N LEU A 203 -0.33 13.69 -6.66
CA LEU A 203 -0.55 13.26 -8.04
C LEU A 203 -1.98 12.70 -8.17
N PRO A 204 -2.84 13.27 -9.04
CA PRO A 204 -4.26 12.94 -9.10
C PRO A 204 -4.55 11.67 -9.91
N VAL A 205 -3.79 10.58 -9.69
CA VAL A 205 -3.87 9.35 -10.48
C VAL A 205 -4.51 8.20 -9.73
N CYS A 206 -5.26 7.38 -10.46
CA CYS A 206 -5.81 6.12 -9.92
C CYS A 206 -5.12 4.86 -10.50
N GLY A 207 -4.37 4.96 -11.60
CA GLY A 207 -3.53 3.87 -12.16
C GLY A 207 -2.07 4.07 -11.78
N ASN A 208 -1.41 3.08 -11.16
CA ASN A 208 -0.24 3.33 -10.30
C ASN A 208 1.10 2.80 -10.83
N CYS A 209 1.30 2.73 -12.13
CA CYS A 209 2.49 2.10 -12.68
C CYS A 209 3.57 3.15 -12.90
N HIS A 210 4.78 2.81 -12.48
CA HIS A 210 5.97 3.52 -12.88
C HIS A 210 7.03 2.49 -13.23
N SER A 211 7.97 2.91 -14.07
CA SER A 211 9.08 2.07 -14.50
C SER A 211 10.27 2.97 -14.80
N PHE A 212 11.44 2.36 -14.80
CA PHE A 212 12.69 3.04 -15.07
C PHE A 212 13.45 2.29 -16.16
N SER A 213 14.16 3.02 -17.00
CA SER A 213 15.12 2.40 -17.92
C SER A 213 16.25 1.75 -17.11
N THR A 214 16.82 0.66 -17.62
CA THR A 214 17.84 -0.13 -16.90
C THR A 214 19.11 0.70 -16.61
N ASP A 215 19.41 1.66 -17.48
CA ASP A 215 20.51 2.60 -17.32
C ASP A 215 20.21 3.77 -16.37
N GLY A 216 19.02 3.80 -15.76
CA GLY A 216 18.60 4.86 -14.83
C GLY A 216 18.45 6.23 -15.46
N LYS A 217 18.35 6.33 -16.79
CA LYS A 217 18.24 7.61 -17.49
C LYS A 217 16.82 8.08 -17.73
N PHE A 218 15.83 7.20 -17.77
CA PHE A 218 14.45 7.55 -18.06
C PHE A 218 13.50 7.03 -16.97
N ILE A 219 12.46 7.81 -16.71
CA ILE A 219 11.32 7.43 -15.90
C ILE A 219 10.09 7.42 -16.80
N GLY A 220 9.28 6.37 -16.65
CA GLY A 220 7.92 6.30 -17.15
C GLY A 220 6.95 6.23 -15.96
N ILE A 221 5.91 7.06 -15.91
CA ILE A 221 4.91 7.02 -14.84
C ILE A 221 3.52 7.35 -15.38
N ASP A 222 2.54 6.55 -14.94
CA ASP A 222 1.13 6.83 -15.21
C ASP A 222 0.73 8.17 -14.60
N VAL A 223 0.08 9.01 -15.40
CA VAL A 223 -0.49 10.30 -15.01
C VAL A 223 -1.94 10.36 -15.50
N ASP A 224 -2.87 10.90 -14.72
CA ASP A 224 -4.25 11.08 -15.18
C ASP A 224 -4.23 12.49 -15.78
N TYR A 225 -4.36 12.66 -17.10
CA TYR A 225 -4.28 13.99 -17.74
C TYR A 225 -5.53 14.39 -18.50
N GLY A 226 -6.06 15.58 -18.22
CA GLY A 226 -7.25 16.09 -18.91
C GLY A 226 -8.46 15.16 -18.77
N ASN A 227 -8.62 14.50 -17.61
CA ASN A 227 -9.60 13.45 -17.35
C ASN A 227 -9.39 12.15 -18.17
N ASP A 228 -8.22 11.99 -18.80
CA ASP A 228 -7.77 10.79 -19.49
C ASP A 228 -6.84 9.97 -18.60
N LYS A 229 -7.35 8.81 -18.18
CA LYS A 229 -6.65 7.84 -17.34
C LYS A 229 -5.61 7.01 -18.08
N GLY A 230 -5.57 7.11 -19.41
CA GLY A 230 -4.57 6.47 -20.26
C GLY A 230 -3.28 7.26 -20.39
N SER A 231 -3.07 8.32 -19.62
CA SER A 231 -1.93 9.19 -19.85
C SER A 231 -0.65 8.68 -19.17
N TYR A 232 0.49 8.89 -19.82
CA TYR A 232 1.77 8.33 -19.40
C TYR A 232 2.88 9.34 -19.66
N TYR A 233 3.59 9.73 -18.60
CA TYR A 233 4.75 10.61 -18.68
C TYR A 233 6.00 9.79 -18.94
N ILE A 234 6.80 10.17 -19.93
CA ILE A 234 8.11 9.55 -20.20
C ILE A 234 9.14 10.66 -20.39
N ASN A 235 10.13 10.73 -19.51
CA ASN A 235 11.22 11.70 -19.67
C ASN A 235 12.52 11.25 -19.00
N LYS A 236 13.58 12.01 -19.25
CA LYS A 236 14.88 11.81 -18.63
C LYS A 236 14.85 12.11 -17.14
N ILE A 237 15.49 11.27 -16.35
CA ILE A 237 15.68 11.47 -14.92
C ILE A 237 16.60 12.68 -14.70
N LYS A 238 16.14 13.61 -13.87
CA LYS A 238 16.90 14.73 -13.34
C LYS A 238 16.66 14.81 -11.84
N LYS A 239 17.57 15.51 -11.14
CA LYS A 239 17.44 15.76 -9.70
C LYS A 239 16.11 16.42 -9.33
N ARG A 240 15.67 17.38 -10.15
CA ARG A 240 14.35 18.00 -10.07
C ARG A 240 13.71 17.91 -11.43
N MET A 241 12.48 17.39 -11.47
CA MET A 241 11.71 17.19 -12.69
C MET A 241 10.37 17.90 -12.56
N GLN A 242 9.84 18.32 -13.71
CA GLN A 242 8.52 18.90 -13.83
C GLN A 242 7.79 18.08 -14.89
N ILE A 243 6.61 17.59 -14.54
CA ILE A 243 5.74 16.91 -15.51
C ILE A 243 5.01 18.00 -16.28
N GLU A 244 5.44 18.21 -17.52
CA GLU A 244 4.89 19.18 -18.46
C GLU A 244 3.98 18.50 -19.49
N TYR A 245 3.11 19.26 -20.14
CA TYR A 245 2.15 18.75 -21.11
C TYR A 245 2.80 17.99 -22.28
N ASP A 246 3.87 18.56 -22.85
CA ASP A 246 4.52 18.02 -24.05
C ASP A 246 5.27 16.69 -23.79
N ASP A 247 5.44 16.33 -22.51
CA ASP A 247 6.09 15.09 -22.07
C ASP A 247 5.09 13.96 -21.73
N ILE A 248 3.79 14.22 -21.88
CA ILE A 248 2.71 13.27 -21.61
C ILE A 248 2.14 12.73 -22.93
N ILE A 249 2.10 11.42 -23.06
CA ILE A 249 1.32 10.74 -24.10
C ILE A 249 -0.01 10.26 -23.52
N THR A 250 -0.96 9.91 -24.37
CA THR A 250 -2.12 9.12 -23.92
C THR A 250 -2.30 7.87 -24.76
N TRP A 251 -2.47 6.73 -24.09
CA TRP A 251 -2.83 5.46 -24.72
C TRP A 251 -4.20 5.52 -25.42
N SER A 252 -5.05 6.49 -25.07
CA SER A 252 -6.31 6.78 -25.77
C SER A 252 -6.12 7.27 -27.21
N ASP A 253 -4.91 7.70 -27.58
CA ASP A 253 -4.57 8.06 -28.97
C ASP A 253 -4.39 6.84 -29.87
N TYR A 254 -4.12 5.66 -29.29
CA TYR A 254 -4.03 4.44 -30.06
C TYR A 254 -5.43 4.04 -30.55
N LYS A 255 -5.63 4.13 -31.89
CA LYS A 255 -6.91 3.87 -32.56
C LYS A 255 -8.08 4.60 -31.90
N ARG A 256 -7.94 5.91 -31.75
CA ARG A 256 -8.96 6.76 -31.11
C ARG A 256 -10.32 6.66 -31.82
N GLU A 257 -10.30 6.44 -33.13
CA GLU A 257 -11.46 6.26 -34.00
C GLU A 257 -12.37 5.09 -33.61
N ASP A 258 -11.86 4.10 -32.87
CA ASP A 258 -12.66 2.97 -32.37
C ASP A 258 -13.69 3.42 -31.30
N GLY A 259 -13.53 4.60 -30.70
CA GLY A 259 -14.41 5.12 -29.63
C GLY A 259 -14.29 4.41 -28.28
N ASP A 260 -13.55 3.30 -28.20
CA ASP A 260 -13.28 2.58 -26.96
C ASP A 260 -12.30 3.34 -26.05
N LYS A 261 -12.71 3.54 -24.79
CA LYS A 261 -11.84 4.04 -23.72
C LYS A 261 -10.76 3.02 -23.37
N THR A 262 -9.63 3.50 -22.86
CA THR A 262 -8.52 2.67 -22.38
C THR A 262 -7.86 3.35 -21.17
N TYR A 263 -7.35 2.56 -20.23
CA TYR A 263 -6.59 3.09 -19.09
C TYR A 263 -5.08 2.93 -19.28
N GLY A 264 -4.61 2.12 -20.23
CA GLY A 264 -3.17 1.89 -20.37
C GLY A 264 -2.58 1.25 -19.13
N LEU A 265 -2.91 -0.01 -18.87
CA LEU A 265 -2.54 -0.66 -17.60
C LEU A 265 -1.11 -1.20 -17.63
N LEU A 266 -0.38 -0.95 -16.54
CA LEU A 266 0.92 -1.56 -16.24
C LEU A 266 1.98 -1.19 -17.28
N SER A 267 1.99 0.09 -17.64
CA SER A 267 2.89 0.66 -18.63
C SER A 267 4.36 0.51 -18.21
N GLN A 268 5.23 0.13 -19.16
CA GLN A 268 6.67 0.02 -18.96
C GLN A 268 7.47 0.71 -20.07
N VAL A 269 8.40 1.57 -19.67
CA VAL A 269 9.44 2.10 -20.55
C VAL A 269 10.49 1.02 -20.85
N SER A 270 11.04 1.03 -22.07
CA SER A 270 12.10 0.11 -22.47
C SER A 270 13.41 0.38 -21.72
N PRO A 271 14.32 -0.62 -21.64
CA PRO A 271 15.65 -0.48 -21.06
C PRO A 271 16.48 0.72 -21.55
N ASP A 272 16.24 1.19 -22.78
CA ASP A 272 16.92 2.33 -23.41
C ASP A 272 16.09 3.65 -23.43
N GLY A 273 14.84 3.63 -22.93
CA GLY A 273 13.95 4.79 -22.94
C GLY A 273 13.27 5.10 -24.27
N ARG A 274 13.51 4.32 -25.34
CA ARG A 274 12.98 4.59 -26.67
C ARG A 274 11.51 4.19 -26.83
N TRP A 275 11.08 3.14 -26.15
CA TRP A 275 9.77 2.56 -26.34
C TRP A 275 8.99 2.55 -25.03
N ALA A 276 7.67 2.53 -25.12
CA ALA A 276 6.81 2.16 -24.01
C ALA A 276 5.83 1.09 -24.44
N LEU A 277 5.50 0.19 -23.52
CA LEU A 277 4.45 -0.82 -23.68
C LEU A 277 3.37 -0.58 -22.67
N SER A 278 2.14 -0.93 -23.00
CA SER A 278 1.03 -0.94 -22.05
C SER A 278 -0.07 -1.90 -22.48
N THR A 279 -0.94 -2.25 -21.53
CA THR A 279 -2.19 -2.95 -21.85
C THR A 279 -3.22 -1.92 -22.31
N VAL A 280 -3.59 -1.96 -23.58
CA VAL A 280 -4.50 -0.98 -24.21
C VAL A 280 -5.76 -1.65 -24.74
N LYS A 281 -6.79 -0.83 -25.03
CA LYS A 281 -8.15 -1.29 -25.39
C LYS A 281 -8.68 -2.27 -24.34
N ASP A 282 -8.36 -1.94 -23.10
CA ASP A 282 -8.50 -2.80 -21.94
C ASP A 282 -9.87 -2.67 -21.29
N ARG A 283 -10.25 -3.73 -20.58
CA ARG A 283 -11.38 -3.72 -19.65
C ARG A 283 -10.98 -4.49 -18.41
N SER A 284 -11.40 -4.00 -17.26
CA SER A 284 -10.99 -4.56 -15.98
C SER A 284 -12.16 -4.75 -15.03
N ILE A 285 -12.09 -5.84 -14.28
CA ILE A 285 -12.83 -6.00 -13.03
C ILE A 285 -12.10 -5.16 -11.99
N PHE A 286 -12.81 -4.24 -11.34
CA PHE A 286 -12.29 -3.47 -10.21
C PHE A 286 -13.35 -3.38 -9.13
N VAL A 287 -13.08 -4.03 -8.00
CA VAL A 287 -13.99 -4.03 -6.84
C VAL A 287 -13.26 -3.46 -5.66
N ARG A 288 -13.87 -2.45 -5.02
CA ARG A 288 -13.44 -1.93 -3.74
C ARG A 288 -13.94 -2.85 -2.64
N ILE A 289 -13.03 -3.32 -1.79
CA ILE A 289 -13.37 -4.20 -0.68
C ILE A 289 -13.00 -3.45 0.61
N PRO A 290 -13.90 -3.36 1.61
CA PRO A 290 -13.66 -2.60 2.83
C PRO A 290 -12.64 -3.28 3.78
N ASP A 291 -12.26 -4.52 3.50
CA ASP A 291 -11.26 -5.30 4.24
C ASP A 291 -9.84 -4.77 4.00
N LEU A 292 -9.05 -4.53 5.06
CA LEU A 292 -7.69 -3.99 4.92
C LEU A 292 -6.67 -5.02 4.38
N MET A 293 -6.90 -6.31 4.59
CA MET A 293 -6.06 -7.40 4.08
C MET A 293 -6.26 -7.60 2.57
N ILE A 294 -7.48 -7.43 2.07
CA ILE A 294 -7.83 -7.65 0.65
C ILE A 294 -8.64 -6.47 0.13
N SER A 295 -8.10 -5.25 0.23
CA SER A 295 -8.88 -4.01 0.03
C SER A 295 -9.37 -3.74 -1.39
N GLN A 296 -9.02 -4.61 -2.33
CA GLN A 296 -9.51 -4.55 -3.70
C GLN A 296 -9.38 -5.91 -4.40
N LEU A 297 -10.22 -6.13 -5.39
CA LEU A 297 -10.03 -7.14 -6.44
C LEU A 297 -9.84 -6.39 -7.76
N PHE A 298 -8.72 -6.61 -8.44
CA PHE A 298 -8.42 -5.92 -9.69
C PHE A 298 -7.68 -6.81 -10.68
N PHE A 299 -8.28 -7.03 -11.86
CA PHE A 299 -7.61 -7.71 -12.97
C PHE A 299 -8.25 -7.33 -14.31
N PRO A 300 -7.45 -7.24 -15.38
CA PRO A 300 -7.96 -7.03 -16.72
C PRO A 300 -8.61 -8.31 -17.25
N VAL A 301 -9.70 -8.16 -17.99
CA VAL A 301 -10.43 -9.24 -18.63
C VAL A 301 -10.43 -9.14 -20.15
N LYS A 302 -10.02 -7.98 -20.68
CA LYS A 302 -9.75 -7.68 -22.09
C LYS A 302 -8.55 -6.74 -22.14
N GLY A 303 -7.77 -6.82 -23.20
CA GLY A 303 -6.67 -5.88 -23.47
C GLY A 303 -5.64 -6.52 -24.37
N ILE A 304 -4.98 -5.71 -25.17
CA ILE A 304 -3.85 -6.10 -26.01
C ILE A 304 -2.60 -5.32 -25.61
N ILE A 305 -1.41 -5.77 -26.02
CA ILE A 305 -0.19 -5.00 -25.79
C ILE A 305 -0.03 -3.94 -26.87
N GLY A 306 -0.13 -2.68 -26.45
CA GLY A 306 0.17 -1.48 -27.24
C GLY A 306 1.65 -1.11 -27.13
N VAL A 307 2.17 -0.47 -28.16
CA VAL A 307 3.55 0.02 -28.26
C VAL A 307 3.51 1.50 -28.61
N TYR A 308 4.35 2.29 -27.96
CA TYR A 308 4.62 3.67 -28.30
C TYR A 308 6.11 3.88 -28.58
N ASP A 309 6.44 4.51 -29.71
CA ASP A 309 7.79 4.92 -30.08
C ASP A 309 8.02 6.39 -29.69
N THR A 310 8.89 6.65 -28.72
CA THR A 310 9.18 8.03 -28.28
C THR A 310 9.89 8.86 -29.36
N LYS A 311 10.57 8.22 -30.32
CA LYS A 311 11.25 8.92 -31.42
C LYS A 311 10.30 9.33 -32.52
N THR A 312 9.45 8.40 -32.98
CA THR A 312 8.53 8.67 -34.09
C THR A 312 7.18 9.21 -33.63
N LYS A 313 6.90 9.17 -32.32
CA LYS A 313 5.63 9.53 -31.68
C LYS A 313 4.44 8.74 -32.23
N LYS A 314 4.68 7.48 -32.60
CA LYS A 314 3.67 6.60 -33.20
C LYS A 314 3.24 5.53 -32.21
N PHE A 315 1.94 5.22 -32.27
CA PHE A 315 1.35 4.08 -31.57
C PHE A 315 1.15 2.90 -32.53
N SER A 316 1.33 1.70 -32.03
CA SER A 316 0.98 0.45 -32.69
C SER A 316 0.51 -0.59 -31.67
N SER A 317 0.01 -1.73 -32.13
CA SER A 317 -0.08 -2.93 -31.28
C SER A 317 1.09 -3.85 -31.58
N LEU A 318 1.49 -4.68 -30.61
CA LEU A 318 2.58 -5.63 -30.76
C LEU A 318 2.08 -6.94 -31.39
N PRO A 319 2.45 -7.28 -32.64
CA PRO A 319 2.09 -8.56 -33.23
C PRO A 319 2.57 -9.74 -32.39
N GLY A 320 1.69 -10.72 -32.16
CA GLY A 320 1.91 -11.85 -31.25
C GLY A 320 1.38 -11.62 -29.83
N ALA A 321 1.21 -10.37 -29.42
CA ALA A 321 0.60 -9.98 -28.15
C ALA A 321 -0.64 -9.08 -28.33
N ASN A 322 -1.29 -9.16 -29.50
CA ASN A 322 -2.43 -8.35 -29.90
C ASN A 322 -3.66 -9.15 -30.38
N ASN A 323 -3.77 -10.41 -29.95
CA ASN A 323 -4.88 -11.28 -30.35
C ASN A 323 -6.14 -10.98 -29.51
N PRO A 324 -7.25 -10.52 -30.11
CA PRO A 324 -8.46 -10.10 -29.39
C PRO A 324 -9.25 -11.26 -28.75
N ALA A 325 -8.89 -12.52 -29.03
CA ALA A 325 -9.46 -13.68 -28.35
C ALA A 325 -8.93 -13.83 -26.91
N TYR A 326 -7.91 -13.06 -26.53
CA TYR A 326 -7.28 -13.10 -25.23
C TYR A 326 -7.25 -11.72 -24.58
N CYS A 327 -7.09 -11.73 -23.26
CA CYS A 327 -6.60 -10.60 -22.49
C CYS A 327 -5.07 -10.75 -22.34
N GLN A 328 -4.29 -9.92 -23.03
CA GLN A 328 -2.85 -9.79 -22.82
C GLN A 328 -2.56 -8.58 -21.92
N SER A 329 -1.73 -8.74 -20.90
CA SER A 329 -1.40 -7.66 -19.97
C SER A 329 -0.03 -7.87 -19.31
N ASN A 330 0.37 -6.93 -18.44
CA ASN A 330 1.60 -7.00 -17.65
C ASN A 330 2.86 -7.20 -18.52
N PRO A 331 3.05 -6.43 -19.61
CA PRO A 331 4.23 -6.59 -20.44
C PRO A 331 5.48 -6.21 -19.65
N SER A 332 6.58 -6.94 -19.86
CA SER A 332 7.89 -6.59 -19.35
C SER A 332 8.99 -6.90 -20.35
N TRP A 333 9.97 -6.00 -20.39
CA TRP A 333 11.09 -6.05 -21.31
C TRP A 333 12.17 -7.03 -20.83
N SER A 334 12.74 -7.80 -21.76
CA SER A 334 14.06 -8.40 -21.56
C SER A 334 15.13 -7.29 -21.42
N PRO A 335 16.23 -7.52 -20.71
CA PRO A 335 17.26 -6.50 -20.49
C PRO A 335 17.91 -5.97 -21.78
N ASP A 336 17.93 -6.79 -22.83
CA ASP A 336 18.45 -6.43 -24.16
C ASP A 336 17.39 -5.82 -25.09
N SER A 337 16.16 -5.60 -24.61
CA SER A 337 15.01 -5.06 -25.35
C SER A 337 14.55 -5.90 -26.55
N LYS A 338 14.96 -7.17 -26.65
CA LYS A 338 14.64 -8.04 -27.80
C LYS A 338 13.40 -8.90 -27.61
N GLU A 339 12.98 -9.16 -26.39
CA GLU A 339 11.85 -10.03 -26.06
C GLU A 339 10.94 -9.37 -25.04
N ILE A 340 9.63 -9.56 -25.18
CA ILE A 340 8.62 -9.12 -24.21
C ILE A 340 8.01 -10.36 -23.57
N ILE A 341 8.01 -10.42 -22.24
CA ILE A 341 7.20 -11.38 -21.48
C ILE A 341 5.91 -10.70 -21.04
N PHE A 342 4.78 -11.41 -21.07
CA PHE A 342 3.47 -10.86 -20.72
C PHE A 342 2.54 -11.94 -20.18
N ALA A 343 1.53 -11.51 -19.41
CA ALA A 343 0.47 -12.37 -18.90
C ALA A 343 -0.66 -12.49 -19.94
N ARG A 344 -1.22 -13.69 -20.12
CA ARG A 344 -2.29 -13.98 -21.07
C ARG A 344 -3.38 -14.83 -20.42
N ALA A 345 -4.63 -14.41 -20.58
CA ALA A 345 -5.82 -15.20 -20.23
C ALA A 345 -6.83 -15.18 -21.39
N PRO A 346 -7.76 -16.13 -21.49
CA PRO A 346 -8.86 -16.05 -22.45
C PRO A 346 -9.68 -14.77 -22.24
N TYR A 347 -10.08 -14.08 -23.31
CA TYR A 347 -10.95 -12.91 -23.18
C TYR A 347 -12.28 -13.31 -22.56
N LEU A 348 -12.64 -12.70 -21.43
CA LEU A 348 -13.96 -12.86 -20.83
C LEU A 348 -14.95 -11.88 -21.45
N LYS A 349 -15.81 -12.40 -22.32
CA LYS A 349 -16.92 -11.64 -22.92
C LYS A 349 -18.02 -11.42 -21.89
N VAL A 350 -18.41 -10.15 -21.69
CA VAL A 350 -19.52 -9.78 -20.82
C VAL A 350 -20.53 -8.94 -21.62
N PRO A 351 -21.66 -9.53 -22.07
CA PRO A 351 -22.56 -8.90 -23.04
C PRO A 351 -23.06 -7.50 -22.65
N GLU A 352 -23.37 -7.27 -21.38
CA GLU A 352 -23.82 -5.97 -20.89
C GLU A 352 -22.70 -4.93 -20.94
N ALA A 353 -21.47 -5.34 -20.66
CA ALA A 353 -20.30 -4.47 -20.74
C ALA A 353 -19.94 -4.11 -22.18
N GLU A 354 -20.17 -4.99 -23.15
CA GLU A 354 -19.91 -4.69 -24.58
C GLU A 354 -20.71 -3.47 -25.07
N LYS A 355 -21.79 -3.09 -24.37
CA LYS A 355 -22.59 -1.91 -24.70
C LYS A 355 -22.12 -0.61 -24.03
N SER A 356 -21.28 -0.65 -23.00
CA SER A 356 -21.02 0.53 -22.15
C SER A 356 -19.82 1.39 -22.57
N HIS A 357 -18.95 0.94 -23.48
CA HIS A 357 -17.65 1.57 -23.81
C HIS A 357 -16.77 1.93 -22.58
N GLU A 358 -17.13 1.47 -21.38
CA GLU A 358 -16.41 1.74 -20.14
C GLU A 358 -15.26 0.75 -19.92
N VAL A 359 -14.17 1.23 -19.33
CA VAL A 359 -12.99 0.40 -19.00
C VAL A 359 -13.23 -0.44 -17.76
N ILE A 360 -13.81 0.17 -16.71
CA ILE A 360 -14.12 -0.55 -15.47
C ILE A 360 -15.52 -1.12 -15.57
N LEU A 361 -15.60 -2.44 -15.38
CA LEU A 361 -16.87 -3.15 -15.45
C LEU A 361 -17.71 -2.94 -14.18
N PRO A 362 -19.06 -2.90 -14.30
CA PRO A 362 -19.95 -2.87 -13.15
C PRO A 362 -19.66 -3.97 -12.13
N THR A 363 -19.70 -3.63 -10.84
CA THR A 363 -19.44 -4.57 -9.73
C THR A 363 -20.36 -5.80 -9.74
N SER A 364 -21.56 -5.69 -10.33
CA SER A 364 -22.49 -6.83 -10.47
C SER A 364 -21.87 -8.02 -11.21
N ILE A 365 -21.03 -7.76 -12.21
CA ILE A 365 -20.30 -8.79 -12.97
C ILE A 365 -19.21 -9.43 -12.09
N ALA A 366 -18.65 -8.65 -11.16
CA ALA A 366 -17.58 -9.11 -10.30
C ALA A 366 -18.06 -10.10 -9.21
N GLN A 367 -19.37 -10.18 -8.93
CA GLN A 367 -19.91 -10.98 -7.84
C GLN A 367 -19.60 -12.47 -7.99
N SER A 368 -19.62 -13.04 -9.20
CA SER A 368 -19.27 -14.45 -9.41
C SER A 368 -17.83 -14.76 -9.04
N PHE A 369 -16.91 -13.82 -9.28
CA PHE A 369 -15.50 -13.94 -8.93
C PHE A 369 -15.29 -13.82 -7.42
N ILE A 370 -15.97 -12.88 -6.78
CA ILE A 370 -15.92 -12.67 -5.32
C ILE A 370 -16.46 -13.91 -4.59
N ASP A 371 -17.56 -14.48 -5.08
CA ASP A 371 -18.18 -15.69 -4.52
C ASP A 371 -17.37 -16.97 -4.77
N GLY A 372 -16.25 -16.89 -5.51
CA GLY A 372 -15.43 -18.06 -5.88
C GLY A 372 -16.12 -19.02 -6.85
N LYS A 373 -17.15 -18.56 -7.57
CA LYS A 373 -17.90 -19.37 -8.56
C LYS A 373 -17.23 -19.38 -9.93
N GLN A 374 -16.27 -18.49 -10.16
CA GLN A 374 -15.61 -18.32 -11.43
C GLN A 374 -14.12 -18.05 -11.26
N ASP A 375 -13.31 -18.93 -11.86
CA ASP A 375 -11.86 -18.79 -11.94
C ASP A 375 -11.47 -17.91 -13.14
N TYR A 376 -10.36 -17.19 -13.01
CA TYR A 376 -9.75 -16.48 -14.13
C TYR A 376 -8.24 -16.42 -13.90
N LYS A 377 -7.48 -17.15 -14.73
CA LYS A 377 -6.06 -17.44 -14.51
C LYS A 377 -5.24 -16.98 -15.70
N PHE A 378 -4.07 -16.42 -15.40
CA PHE A 378 -3.14 -15.94 -16.40
C PHE A 378 -1.95 -16.89 -16.55
N ASP A 379 -1.53 -17.10 -17.79
CA ASP A 379 -0.31 -17.79 -18.16
C ASP A 379 0.73 -16.78 -18.64
N LEU A 380 2.02 -17.09 -18.49
CA LEU A 380 3.09 -16.24 -19.03
C LEU A 380 3.50 -16.66 -20.44
N TYR A 381 3.51 -15.71 -21.37
CA TYR A 381 3.97 -15.87 -22.75
C TYR A 381 5.13 -14.93 -23.02
N ARG A 382 5.98 -15.29 -23.98
CA ARG A 382 7.06 -14.42 -24.49
C ARG A 382 6.94 -14.25 -25.99
N VAL A 383 7.29 -13.06 -26.48
CA VAL A 383 7.25 -12.72 -27.92
C VAL A 383 8.48 -11.87 -28.27
N PRO A 384 9.12 -12.10 -29.43
CA PRO A 384 10.15 -11.19 -29.94
C PRO A 384 9.59 -9.77 -30.14
N PHE A 385 10.34 -8.74 -29.76
CA PHE A 385 9.92 -7.35 -29.94
C PHE A 385 10.16 -6.86 -31.37
N ASN A 386 11.34 -7.15 -31.94
CA ASN A 386 11.72 -6.83 -33.33
C ASN A 386 11.38 -5.38 -33.73
N ASP A 387 11.79 -4.38 -32.94
CA ASP A 387 11.48 -2.96 -33.17
C ASP A 387 9.97 -2.67 -33.34
N GLY A 388 9.13 -3.41 -32.61
CA GLY A 388 7.67 -3.29 -32.65
C GLY A 388 6.98 -4.13 -33.74
N LEU A 389 7.73 -4.83 -34.60
CA LEU A 389 7.17 -5.77 -35.59
C LEU A 389 6.65 -7.05 -34.95
N GLY A 390 7.05 -7.35 -33.71
CA GLY A 390 6.57 -8.50 -32.98
C GLY A 390 7.05 -9.84 -33.55
N GLY A 391 6.30 -10.89 -33.27
CA GLY A 391 6.60 -12.24 -33.74
C GLY A 391 5.55 -13.25 -33.26
N GLU A 392 5.92 -14.53 -33.26
CA GLU A 392 5.08 -15.56 -32.66
C GLU A 392 5.24 -15.57 -31.14
N ALA A 393 4.13 -15.51 -30.41
CA ALA A 393 4.15 -15.63 -28.96
C ALA A 393 4.16 -17.09 -28.53
N VAL A 394 5.11 -17.46 -27.68
CA VAL A 394 5.28 -18.83 -27.17
C VAL A 394 5.01 -18.88 -25.67
N PRO A 395 4.35 -19.94 -25.16
CA PRO A 395 4.15 -20.11 -23.73
C PRO A 395 5.49 -20.29 -23.01
N VAL A 396 5.62 -19.70 -21.83
CA VAL A 396 6.78 -19.92 -20.95
C VAL A 396 6.55 -21.21 -20.18
N GLU A 397 7.27 -22.27 -20.57
CA GLU A 397 7.24 -23.56 -19.87
C GLU A 397 7.46 -23.36 -18.36
N GLY A 398 6.64 -23.98 -17.51
CA GLY A 398 6.66 -23.85 -16.04
C GLY A 398 5.82 -22.70 -15.47
N ALA A 399 5.51 -21.69 -16.29
CA ALA A 399 4.66 -20.56 -15.92
C ALA A 399 3.44 -20.38 -16.86
N SER A 400 3.18 -21.38 -17.70
CA SER A 400 2.01 -21.52 -18.56
C SER A 400 1.38 -22.89 -18.36
N ASN A 401 0.05 -22.97 -18.45
CA ASN A 401 -0.74 -24.20 -18.35
C ASN A 401 -0.47 -25.00 -17.04
N ASN A 402 -0.07 -24.31 -15.97
CA ASN A 402 0.25 -24.95 -14.68
C ASN A 402 -0.93 -24.95 -13.69
N GLY A 403 -2.13 -24.56 -14.14
CA GLY A 403 -3.35 -24.52 -13.33
C GLY A 403 -3.39 -23.39 -12.30
N LYS A 404 -2.40 -22.49 -12.31
CA LYS A 404 -2.30 -21.30 -11.47
C LYS A 404 -2.37 -20.03 -12.32
N SER A 405 -2.51 -18.90 -11.65
CA SER A 405 -2.42 -17.58 -12.28
C SER A 405 -1.04 -16.98 -12.05
N ASN A 406 -0.36 -16.62 -13.13
CA ASN A 406 1.04 -16.16 -13.17
C ASN A 406 1.10 -14.76 -13.78
N PHE A 407 1.73 -13.80 -13.10
CA PHE A 407 1.71 -12.38 -13.50
C PHE A 407 2.91 -11.61 -12.93
N PHE A 408 3.06 -10.34 -13.33
CA PHE A 408 4.21 -9.48 -12.96
C PHE A 408 5.57 -10.15 -13.18
N ALA A 409 5.81 -10.69 -14.36
CA ALA A 409 7.11 -11.25 -14.70
C ALA A 409 8.16 -10.14 -14.88
N LYS A 410 9.35 -10.32 -14.30
CA LYS A 410 10.49 -9.40 -14.41
C LYS A 410 11.78 -10.19 -14.65
N TYR A 411 12.47 -9.88 -15.75
CA TYR A 411 13.78 -10.45 -16.03
C TYR A 411 14.84 -9.93 -15.05
N SER A 412 15.77 -10.79 -14.67
CA SER A 412 17.01 -10.38 -14.01
C SER A 412 17.86 -9.54 -14.97
N PRO A 413 18.68 -8.58 -14.49
CA PRO A 413 19.49 -7.71 -15.35
C PRO A 413 20.43 -8.44 -16.31
N ASN A 414 20.88 -9.64 -15.93
CA ASN A 414 21.72 -10.50 -16.76
C ASN A 414 20.93 -11.40 -17.73
N GLY A 415 19.60 -11.32 -17.74
CA GLY A 415 18.71 -12.08 -18.63
C GLY A 415 18.64 -13.59 -18.34
N LYS A 416 19.23 -14.08 -17.25
CA LYS A 416 19.24 -15.52 -16.92
C LYS A 416 17.94 -16.00 -16.28
N TRP A 417 17.31 -15.16 -15.48
CA TRP A 417 16.17 -15.53 -14.64
C TRP A 417 14.98 -14.62 -14.90
N VAL A 418 13.79 -15.15 -14.66
CA VAL A 418 12.55 -14.38 -14.53
C VAL A 418 11.99 -14.67 -13.14
N VAL A 419 11.69 -13.62 -12.39
CA VAL A 419 10.84 -13.72 -11.19
C VAL A 419 9.44 -13.29 -11.56
N PHE A 420 8.44 -13.96 -11.02
CA PHE A 420 7.03 -13.64 -11.25
C PHE A 420 6.20 -13.95 -10.01
N THR A 421 4.99 -13.38 -9.96
CA THR A 421 4.00 -13.68 -8.92
C THR A 421 3.09 -14.82 -9.39
N GLN A 422 2.82 -15.78 -8.51
CA GLN A 422 1.86 -16.87 -8.74
C GLN A 422 0.79 -16.88 -7.65
N ALA A 423 -0.47 -17.06 -8.04
CA ALA A 423 -1.62 -17.23 -7.13
C ALA A 423 -2.55 -18.33 -7.66
N ASN A 424 -3.53 -18.77 -6.86
CA ASN A 424 -4.53 -19.73 -7.33
C ASN A 424 -5.40 -19.14 -8.46
N ASN A 425 -5.79 -17.87 -8.34
CA ASN A 425 -6.67 -17.17 -9.27
C ASN A 425 -6.30 -15.69 -9.38
N PHE A 426 -6.77 -15.05 -10.45
CA PHE A 426 -6.72 -13.61 -10.70
C PHE A 426 -5.30 -13.05 -10.73
N MET A 427 -5.17 -11.73 -10.74
CA MET A 427 -3.89 -11.06 -10.56
C MET A 427 -4.03 -9.93 -9.55
N LEU A 428 -2.89 -9.39 -9.12
CA LEU A 428 -2.74 -8.23 -8.25
C LEU A 428 -3.34 -8.39 -6.84
N LEU A 429 -2.51 -8.18 -5.81
CA LEU A 429 -2.91 -8.23 -4.39
C LEU A 429 -3.64 -9.51 -3.93
N GLN A 430 -3.37 -10.65 -4.56
CA GLN A 430 -4.02 -11.90 -4.17
C GLN A 430 -3.48 -12.41 -2.82
N PRO A 431 -4.32 -12.82 -1.86
CA PRO A 431 -3.89 -13.16 -0.49
C PRO A 431 -2.90 -14.33 -0.43
N ASP A 432 -3.02 -15.24 -1.38
CA ASP A 432 -2.24 -16.46 -1.53
C ASP A 432 -1.04 -16.28 -2.48
N SER A 433 -0.79 -15.07 -2.97
CA SER A 433 0.25 -14.88 -3.97
C SER A 433 1.66 -15.04 -3.41
N LYS A 434 2.50 -15.75 -4.17
CA LYS A 434 3.90 -16.06 -3.86
C LYS A 434 4.83 -15.67 -5.01
N LEU A 435 6.09 -15.45 -4.69
CA LEU A 435 7.13 -15.23 -5.70
C LEU A 435 7.72 -16.57 -6.15
N PHE A 436 7.88 -16.70 -7.47
CA PHE A 436 8.51 -17.83 -8.13
C PHE A 436 9.65 -17.33 -9.02
N ILE A 437 10.70 -18.14 -9.14
CA ILE A 437 11.82 -17.89 -10.06
C ILE A 437 11.94 -19.03 -11.07
N ILE A 438 12.26 -18.68 -12.31
CA ILE A 438 12.40 -19.62 -13.44
C ILE A 438 13.54 -19.19 -14.37
N PRO A 439 14.23 -20.10 -15.07
CA PRO A 439 15.12 -19.71 -16.15
C PRO A 439 14.37 -18.88 -17.19
N ALA A 440 15.00 -17.82 -17.71
CA ALA A 440 14.33 -16.86 -18.60
C ALA A 440 13.73 -17.48 -19.88
N LYS A 441 14.27 -18.61 -20.34
CA LYS A 441 13.77 -19.35 -21.51
C LYS A 441 12.56 -20.26 -21.22
N GLY A 442 12.17 -20.40 -19.95
CA GLY A 442 11.22 -21.41 -19.47
C GLY A 442 11.92 -22.63 -18.86
N GLY A 443 11.15 -23.48 -18.17
CA GLY A 443 11.61 -24.72 -17.56
C GLY A 443 10.93 -24.99 -16.22
N LYS A 444 11.67 -25.48 -15.22
CA LYS A 444 11.12 -25.73 -13.89
C LYS A 444 11.07 -24.44 -13.05
N ALA A 445 9.86 -23.95 -12.79
CA ALA A 445 9.64 -22.88 -11.82
C ALA A 445 9.90 -23.37 -10.38
N ARG A 446 10.42 -22.48 -9.52
CA ARG A 446 10.65 -22.75 -8.10
C ARG A 446 10.01 -21.67 -7.25
N GLU A 447 9.31 -22.07 -6.19
CA GLU A 447 8.88 -21.13 -5.16
C GLU A 447 10.11 -20.58 -4.44
N MET A 448 10.13 -19.27 -4.24
CA MET A 448 11.25 -18.58 -3.59
C MET A 448 11.19 -18.73 -2.06
N ASN A 449 12.34 -18.89 -1.41
CA ASN A 449 12.48 -19.06 0.05
C ASN A 449 12.11 -17.80 0.85
N CYS A 450 12.19 -16.62 0.22
CA CYS A 450 11.78 -15.34 0.80
C CYS A 450 10.28 -15.27 1.12
N ASN A 451 9.49 -16.19 0.57
CA ASN A 451 8.06 -16.26 0.84
C ASN A 451 7.78 -16.50 2.34
N ASN A 452 6.92 -15.66 2.91
CA ASN A 452 6.40 -15.85 4.26
C ASN A 452 5.14 -16.75 4.17
N PRO A 453 4.95 -17.75 5.04
CA PRO A 453 3.72 -18.55 5.06
C PRO A 453 2.46 -17.68 5.18
N ASN A 454 1.38 -18.05 4.49
CA ASN A 454 0.05 -17.40 4.60
C ASN A 454 0.00 -15.88 4.33
N THR A 455 0.96 -15.35 3.59
CA THR A 455 1.02 -13.92 3.29
C THR A 455 1.12 -13.68 1.80
N MET A 456 0.54 -12.56 1.39
CA MET A 456 0.67 -12.02 0.04
C MET A 456 2.08 -11.47 -0.15
N ASN A 457 2.74 -11.91 -1.23
CA ASN A 457 3.91 -11.29 -1.83
C ASN A 457 3.59 -10.93 -3.29
N SER A 458 4.05 -9.78 -3.78
CA SER A 458 3.76 -9.38 -5.16
C SER A 458 4.81 -8.45 -5.77
N TRP A 459 4.47 -7.18 -6.05
CA TRP A 459 5.34 -6.24 -6.78
C TRP A 459 6.79 -6.34 -6.34
N HIS A 460 7.67 -6.51 -7.31
CA HIS A 460 9.07 -6.75 -7.09
C HIS A 460 9.92 -6.13 -8.20
N SER A 461 11.18 -5.85 -7.86
CA SER A 461 12.17 -5.30 -8.78
C SER A 461 13.55 -5.84 -8.46
N TRP A 462 14.35 -6.02 -9.51
CA TRP A 462 15.75 -6.41 -9.40
C TRP A 462 16.64 -5.21 -9.15
N SER A 463 17.62 -5.36 -8.26
CA SER A 463 18.75 -4.43 -8.13
C SER A 463 19.57 -4.42 -9.42
N PRO A 464 20.31 -3.34 -9.74
CA PRO A 464 21.05 -3.23 -11.00
C PRO A 464 22.07 -4.35 -11.25
N ASN A 465 22.68 -4.89 -10.18
CA ASN A 465 23.64 -6.00 -10.29
C ASN A 465 22.98 -7.40 -10.33
N GLY A 466 21.66 -7.47 -10.16
CA GLY A 466 20.88 -8.71 -10.18
C GLY A 466 21.09 -9.62 -8.97
N LYS A 467 21.69 -9.13 -7.87
CA LYS A 467 21.96 -9.91 -6.65
C LYS A 467 20.91 -9.73 -5.57
N TRP A 468 20.10 -8.70 -5.67
CA TRP A 468 19.01 -8.43 -4.74
C TRP A 468 17.70 -8.25 -5.47
N LEU A 469 16.63 -8.76 -4.87
CA LEU A 469 15.25 -8.51 -5.28
C LEU A 469 14.54 -7.78 -4.13
N VAL A 470 13.95 -6.63 -4.42
CA VAL A 470 13.01 -5.97 -3.51
C VAL A 470 11.60 -6.44 -3.83
N PHE A 471 10.76 -6.64 -2.81
CA PHE A 471 9.37 -6.99 -3.00
C PHE A 471 8.44 -6.45 -1.90
N SER A 472 7.16 -6.28 -2.22
CA SER A 472 6.11 -5.91 -1.27
C SER A 472 5.46 -7.14 -0.64
N SER A 473 5.24 -7.11 0.67
CA SER A 473 4.62 -8.21 1.42
C SER A 473 3.70 -7.73 2.54
N LYS A 474 2.64 -8.50 2.83
CA LYS A 474 1.74 -8.34 3.99
C LYS A 474 2.16 -9.16 5.22
N ALA A 475 3.44 -9.54 5.32
CA ALA A 475 3.93 -10.46 6.34
C ALA A 475 3.71 -10.03 7.81
N ARG A 476 3.58 -8.72 8.09
CA ARG A 476 3.36 -8.20 9.45
C ARG A 476 2.03 -7.46 9.63
N GLY A 477 1.08 -7.61 8.70
CA GLY A 477 -0.25 -7.02 8.79
C GLY A 477 -0.83 -6.52 7.47
N PRO A 478 -1.93 -5.72 7.51
CA PRO A 478 -2.65 -5.31 6.31
C PRO A 478 -1.90 -4.30 5.45
N TYR A 479 -1.00 -3.53 6.04
CA TYR A 479 -0.16 -2.57 5.34
C TYR A 479 1.07 -3.31 4.78
N THR A 480 1.22 -3.30 3.46
CA THR A 480 2.41 -3.92 2.84
C THR A 480 3.67 -3.21 3.30
N GLN A 481 4.73 -3.98 3.50
CA GLN A 481 6.09 -3.51 3.77
C GLN A 481 7.04 -4.00 2.68
N LEU A 482 8.19 -3.35 2.53
CA LEU A 482 9.22 -3.77 1.59
C LEU A 482 10.21 -4.72 2.25
N TYR A 483 10.60 -5.76 1.52
CA TYR A 483 11.58 -6.76 1.91
C TYR A 483 12.62 -6.93 0.80
N LEU A 484 13.82 -7.35 1.18
CA LEU A 484 14.85 -7.81 0.26
C LEU A 484 15.06 -9.31 0.38
N THR A 485 15.51 -9.92 -0.71
CA THR A 485 16.17 -11.23 -0.69
C THR A 485 17.42 -11.19 -1.57
N HIS A 486 18.49 -11.84 -1.12
CA HIS A 486 19.71 -12.05 -1.90
C HIS A 486 19.51 -13.22 -2.84
N ILE A 487 19.99 -13.14 -4.08
CA ILE A 487 19.87 -14.17 -5.10
C ILE A 487 21.25 -14.54 -5.62
N ASP A 488 21.60 -15.82 -5.51
CA ASP A 488 22.87 -16.34 -6.01
C ASP A 488 22.89 -16.52 -7.53
N GLU A 489 24.02 -16.97 -8.06
CA GLU A 489 24.19 -17.21 -9.50
C GLU A 489 23.29 -18.32 -10.08
N ASN A 490 22.82 -19.23 -9.22
CA ASN A 490 21.91 -20.34 -9.54
C ASN A 490 20.44 -19.98 -9.28
N GLY A 491 20.16 -18.71 -8.96
CA GLY A 491 18.82 -18.21 -8.69
C GLY A 491 18.22 -18.71 -7.37
N TRP A 492 19.03 -19.24 -6.44
CA TRP A 492 18.56 -19.53 -5.08
C TRP A 492 18.53 -18.25 -4.27
N ASP A 493 17.41 -18.04 -3.58
CA ASP A 493 17.18 -16.83 -2.81
C ASP A 493 17.32 -17.05 -1.30
N SER A 494 17.73 -16.01 -0.57
CA SER A 494 17.84 -16.02 0.88
C SER A 494 16.48 -15.81 1.56
N PRO A 495 16.35 -16.10 2.87
CA PRO A 495 15.24 -15.59 3.66
C PRO A 495 15.12 -14.06 3.55
N PRO A 496 13.92 -13.49 3.83
CA PRO A 496 13.66 -12.10 3.56
C PRO A 496 14.20 -11.18 4.66
N VAL A 497 14.77 -10.05 4.23
CA VAL A 497 15.24 -8.95 5.08
C VAL A 497 14.21 -7.83 5.04
N LEU A 498 13.63 -7.46 6.18
CA LEU A 498 12.68 -6.36 6.25
C LEU A 498 13.40 -5.01 6.12
N LEU A 499 12.87 -4.14 5.28
CA LEU A 499 13.31 -2.76 5.15
C LEU A 499 12.52 -1.85 6.10
N GLU A 500 12.86 -1.93 7.40
CA GLU A 500 12.11 -1.30 8.50
C GLU A 500 11.93 0.21 8.30
N TYR A 501 13.00 0.92 7.95
CA TYR A 501 12.99 2.37 7.76
C TYR A 501 12.36 2.84 6.45
N LEU A 502 12.09 1.93 5.51
CA LEU A 502 11.35 2.21 4.28
C LEU A 502 9.82 2.08 4.50
N SER A 503 9.39 1.54 5.64
CA SER A 503 7.98 1.47 6.03
C SER A 503 7.48 2.82 6.57
N VAL A 504 6.21 3.14 6.32
CA VAL A 504 5.57 4.36 6.81
C VAL A 504 4.35 3.99 7.64
N LYS A 505 4.27 4.50 8.87
CA LYS A 505 3.18 4.15 9.81
C LYS A 505 1.82 4.51 9.21
N ASN A 506 0.89 3.55 9.22
CA ASN A 506 -0.46 3.65 8.65
C ASN A 506 -0.54 3.77 7.12
N TYR A 507 0.54 3.47 6.40
CA TYR A 507 0.55 3.42 4.93
C TYR A 507 1.05 2.05 4.46
N ALA A 508 0.43 1.55 3.40
CA ALA A 508 0.94 0.41 2.65
C ALA A 508 2.01 0.92 1.67
N VAL A 509 3.16 0.25 1.62
CA VAL A 509 4.22 0.55 0.64
C VAL A 509 4.19 -0.48 -0.48
N ASN A 510 4.12 -0.03 -1.73
CA ASN A 510 3.97 -0.90 -2.88
C ASN A 510 4.66 -0.37 -4.14
N ILE A 511 4.73 -1.23 -5.16
CA ILE A 511 5.35 -0.97 -6.46
C ILE A 511 6.79 -0.47 -6.26
N PRO A 512 7.66 -1.27 -5.61
CA PRO A 512 9.06 -0.90 -5.47
C PRO A 512 9.79 -1.12 -6.79
N GLU A 513 10.53 -0.11 -7.23
CA GLU A 513 11.43 -0.19 -8.38
C GLU A 513 12.81 0.30 -7.94
N PHE A 514 13.84 -0.51 -8.20
CA PHE A 514 15.22 -0.05 -8.03
C PHE A 514 15.53 0.96 -9.14
N VAL A 515 16.14 2.08 -8.76
CA VAL A 515 16.51 3.13 -9.71
C VAL A 515 18.03 3.17 -9.79
N ASN A 516 18.59 2.88 -10.97
CA ASN A 516 20.04 2.84 -11.20
C ASN A 516 20.65 4.25 -11.28
N ILE A 517 20.57 4.99 -10.17
CA ILE A 517 21.04 6.35 -10.00
C ILE A 517 21.78 6.50 -8.67
N PRO A 518 22.64 7.51 -8.51
CA PRO A 518 23.23 7.84 -7.21
C PRO A 518 22.17 8.18 -6.15
N LYS A 519 22.53 8.03 -4.87
CA LYS A 519 21.69 8.45 -3.73
C LYS A 519 21.30 9.93 -3.89
N GLY A 520 20.00 10.24 -3.74
CA GLY A 520 19.49 11.60 -3.93
C GLY A 520 19.45 12.07 -5.39
N GLY A 521 19.56 11.15 -6.37
CA GLY A 521 19.49 11.47 -7.80
C GLY A 521 18.11 11.96 -8.26
N ILE A 522 17.05 11.79 -7.44
CA ILE A 522 15.75 12.45 -7.58
C ILE A 522 15.39 13.06 -6.21
N GLU A 523 15.22 14.37 -6.17
CA GLU A 523 14.76 15.12 -4.99
C GLU A 523 13.27 15.42 -5.04
N LYS A 524 12.75 15.82 -6.20
CA LYS A 524 11.35 16.20 -6.38
C LYS A 524 10.91 16.05 -7.83
N ILE A 525 9.66 15.64 -8.02
CA ILE A 525 8.96 15.62 -9.30
C ILE A 525 7.68 16.44 -9.09
N GLU A 526 7.67 17.63 -9.65
CA GLU A 526 6.57 18.59 -9.56
C GLU A 526 5.59 18.36 -10.70
N GLN A 527 4.31 18.59 -10.44
CA GLN A 527 3.24 18.32 -11.38
C GLN A 527 2.70 19.66 -11.90
N ASN A 528 3.48 20.38 -12.70
CA ASN A 528 3.10 21.70 -13.19
C ASN A 528 1.86 21.65 -14.09
N PHE A 529 1.60 20.52 -14.74
CA PHE A 529 0.31 20.29 -15.39
C PHE A 529 -0.89 20.49 -14.45
N MET A 530 -0.72 20.33 -13.14
CA MET A 530 -1.79 20.52 -12.17
C MET A 530 -2.23 21.97 -12.08
N ASP A 531 -1.45 22.94 -12.54
CA ASP A 531 -1.84 24.35 -12.64
C ASP A 531 -2.62 24.66 -13.93
N ASN A 532 -2.57 23.74 -14.91
CA ASN A 532 -3.37 23.80 -16.11
C ASN A 532 -4.88 23.72 -15.78
N ASP A 533 -5.67 24.46 -16.56
CA ASP A 533 -7.13 24.50 -16.54
C ASP A 533 -7.76 23.10 -16.54
N ASN A 534 -7.12 22.15 -17.22
CA ASN A 534 -7.56 20.76 -17.36
C ASN A 534 -7.64 19.96 -16.04
N TYR A 535 -6.98 20.43 -14.97
CA TYR A 535 -7.00 19.77 -13.65
C TYR A 535 -7.80 20.49 -12.59
N SER A 536 -8.48 21.56 -12.98
CA SER A 536 -9.20 22.40 -12.02
C SER A 536 -10.31 21.62 -11.29
N PHE A 537 -10.83 20.52 -11.87
CA PHE A 537 -11.79 19.66 -11.15
C PHE A 537 -11.14 18.98 -9.93
N ILE A 538 -10.02 18.30 -10.13
CA ILE A 538 -9.37 17.51 -9.08
C ILE A 538 -8.71 18.43 -8.05
N ARG A 539 -8.06 19.52 -8.50
CA ARG A 539 -7.51 20.56 -7.63
C ARG A 539 -8.62 21.21 -6.78
N GLY A 540 -9.76 21.51 -7.39
CA GLY A 540 -10.92 22.05 -6.70
C GLY A 540 -11.49 21.10 -5.64
N LYS A 541 -11.61 19.81 -5.96
CA LYS A 541 -12.05 18.78 -5.00
C LYS A 541 -11.08 18.65 -3.82
N SER A 542 -9.77 18.60 -4.09
CA SER A 542 -8.76 18.50 -3.04
C SER A 542 -8.77 19.73 -2.11
N LYS A 543 -8.94 20.94 -2.65
CA LYS A 543 -9.09 22.17 -1.85
C LYS A 543 -10.34 22.15 -0.97
N LEU A 544 -11.46 21.63 -1.48
CA LEU A 544 -12.67 21.44 -0.70
C LEU A 544 -12.42 20.50 0.49
N GLU A 545 -11.73 19.38 0.28
CA GLU A 545 -11.35 18.44 1.35
C GLU A 545 -10.43 19.09 2.40
N MET A 546 -9.57 20.02 1.99
CA MET A 546 -8.71 20.81 2.89
C MET A 546 -9.43 21.99 3.56
N GLY A 547 -10.71 22.23 3.24
CA GLY A 547 -11.50 23.34 3.77
C GLY A 547 -11.28 24.70 3.07
N ASP A 548 -10.48 24.75 1.99
CA ASP A 548 -10.30 25.94 1.16
C ASP A 548 -11.47 26.10 0.17
N LEU A 549 -12.61 26.59 0.68
CA LEU A 549 -13.84 26.75 -0.09
C LEU A 549 -13.71 27.76 -1.24
N GLU A 550 -12.89 28.80 -1.09
CA GLU A 550 -12.70 29.83 -2.13
C GLU A 550 -11.81 29.32 -3.26
N GLY A 551 -10.68 28.70 -2.92
CA GLY A 551 -9.81 28.08 -3.91
C GLY A 551 -10.51 26.91 -4.62
N ALA A 552 -11.30 26.12 -3.90
CA ALA A 552 -12.15 25.08 -4.47
C ALA A 552 -13.15 25.65 -5.48
N MET A 553 -13.90 26.68 -5.11
CA MET A 553 -14.90 27.32 -5.98
C MET A 553 -14.26 27.85 -7.27
N LYS A 554 -13.12 28.53 -7.16
CA LYS A 554 -12.38 29.07 -8.32
C LYS A 554 -12.00 27.96 -9.29
N ASP A 555 -11.44 26.87 -8.78
CA ASP A 555 -10.99 25.76 -9.59
C ASP A 555 -12.16 24.97 -10.19
N ILE A 556 -13.24 24.76 -9.45
CA ILE A 556 -14.43 24.08 -10.00
C ILE A 556 -15.12 24.93 -11.08
N ASN A 557 -15.19 26.25 -10.92
CA ASN A 557 -15.70 27.13 -11.98
C ASN A 557 -14.87 27.03 -13.26
N LYS A 558 -13.54 26.97 -13.10
CA LYS A 558 -12.61 26.78 -14.22
C LYS A 558 -12.81 25.42 -14.88
N ALA A 559 -13.00 24.36 -14.09
CA ALA A 559 -13.30 23.01 -14.59
C ALA A 559 -14.61 22.95 -15.39
N ILE A 560 -15.64 23.66 -14.94
CA ILE A 560 -16.92 23.77 -15.65
C ILE A 560 -16.76 24.56 -16.95
N GLY A 561 -15.90 25.59 -16.96
CA GLY A 561 -15.56 26.33 -18.17
C GLY A 561 -14.90 25.43 -19.23
N SER A 562 -13.98 24.56 -18.81
CA SER A 562 -13.28 23.63 -19.71
C SER A 562 -14.13 22.46 -20.18
N ASP A 563 -14.90 21.84 -19.28
CA ASP A 563 -15.84 20.75 -19.62
C ASP A 563 -17.25 21.01 -19.03
N PRO A 564 -18.10 21.74 -19.78
CA PRO A 564 -19.47 22.02 -19.36
C PRO A 564 -20.41 20.80 -19.35
N LYS A 565 -19.95 19.63 -19.81
CA LYS A 565 -20.76 18.40 -19.84
C LYS A 565 -20.38 17.43 -18.73
N ASN A 566 -19.43 17.77 -17.86
CA ASN A 566 -19.06 16.93 -16.73
C ASN A 566 -20.02 17.12 -15.53
N PRO A 567 -20.90 16.14 -15.23
CA PRO A 567 -21.82 16.23 -14.09
C PRO A 567 -21.09 16.30 -12.74
N HIS A 568 -19.87 15.77 -12.62
CA HIS A 568 -19.14 15.78 -11.36
C HIS A 568 -18.72 17.19 -10.94
N SER A 569 -18.32 18.05 -11.89
CA SER A 569 -17.93 19.43 -11.60
C SER A 569 -19.10 20.23 -11.02
N TYR A 570 -20.29 20.10 -11.62
CA TYR A 570 -21.51 20.73 -11.09
C TYR A 570 -21.88 20.17 -9.72
N ASN A 571 -21.77 18.85 -9.51
CA ASN A 571 -22.04 18.24 -8.22
C ASN A 571 -21.12 18.80 -7.11
N VAL A 572 -19.81 18.91 -7.38
CA VAL A 572 -18.86 19.48 -6.41
C VAL A 572 -19.16 20.96 -6.17
N ARG A 573 -19.47 21.75 -7.22
CA ARG A 573 -19.85 23.15 -7.05
C ARG A 573 -21.10 23.31 -6.19
N ALA A 574 -22.10 22.47 -6.41
CA ALA A 574 -23.31 22.44 -5.62
C ALA A 574 -23.03 22.18 -4.14
N LEU A 575 -22.15 21.21 -3.83
CA LEU A 575 -21.73 20.94 -2.46
C LEU A 575 -21.00 22.14 -1.83
N ILE A 576 -20.09 22.79 -2.55
CA ILE A 576 -19.43 24.02 -2.07
C ILE A 576 -20.47 25.10 -1.77
N LYS A 577 -21.49 25.25 -2.63
CA LYS A 577 -22.58 26.22 -2.42
C LYS A 577 -23.44 25.87 -1.21
N ILE A 578 -23.74 24.59 -0.95
CA ILE A 578 -24.41 24.14 0.27
C ILE A 578 -23.62 24.55 1.51
N GLU A 579 -22.30 24.29 1.55
CA GLU A 579 -21.43 24.69 2.67
C GLU A 579 -21.40 26.21 2.89
N LYS A 580 -21.55 26.99 1.81
CA LYS A 580 -21.68 28.45 1.87
C LYS A 580 -23.11 28.95 2.15
N GLY A 581 -24.10 28.07 2.27
CA GLY A 581 -25.51 28.40 2.47
C GLY A 581 -26.26 28.88 1.21
N ASP A 582 -25.64 28.81 0.02
CA ASP A 582 -26.28 29.12 -1.27
C ASP A 582 -27.09 27.91 -1.79
N TYR A 583 -28.22 27.65 -1.14
CA TYR A 583 -29.09 26.53 -1.49
C TYR A 583 -29.71 26.68 -2.89
N GLN A 584 -30.02 27.91 -3.32
CA GLN A 584 -30.60 28.13 -4.65
C GLN A 584 -29.58 27.83 -5.75
N GLY A 585 -28.35 28.34 -5.63
CA GLY A 585 -27.30 28.04 -6.59
C GLY A 585 -26.91 26.56 -6.59
N ALA A 586 -27.05 25.86 -5.45
CA ALA A 586 -26.86 24.41 -5.39
C ALA A 586 -27.97 23.64 -6.12
N ILE A 587 -29.23 24.08 -6.02
CA ILE A 587 -30.36 23.52 -6.80
C ILE A 587 -30.11 23.64 -8.29
N ASP A 588 -29.62 24.79 -8.75
CA ASP A 588 -29.34 25.03 -10.17
C ASP A 588 -28.25 24.06 -10.68
N ASP A 589 -27.18 23.90 -9.90
CA ASP A 589 -26.09 22.98 -10.24
C ASP A 589 -26.54 21.52 -10.20
N PHE A 590 -27.28 21.07 -9.17
CA PHE A 590 -27.82 19.71 -9.15
C PHE A 590 -28.82 19.47 -10.28
N SER A 591 -29.57 20.48 -10.71
CA SER A 591 -30.45 20.36 -11.88
C SER A 591 -29.65 20.12 -13.16
N GLN A 592 -28.48 20.75 -13.27
CA GLN A 592 -27.55 20.47 -14.37
C GLN A 592 -26.94 19.06 -14.28
N VAL A 593 -26.59 18.58 -13.08
CA VAL A 593 -26.17 17.19 -12.86
C VAL A 593 -27.24 16.22 -13.36
N ILE A 594 -28.49 16.43 -12.98
CA ILE A 594 -29.63 15.58 -13.37
C ILE A 594 -29.86 15.62 -14.88
N LYS A 595 -29.71 16.78 -15.53
CA LYS A 595 -29.81 16.92 -16.98
C LYS A 595 -28.73 16.10 -17.71
N LEU A 596 -27.51 16.07 -17.16
CA LEU A 596 -26.38 15.37 -17.75
C LEU A 596 -26.36 13.86 -17.40
N ALA A 597 -26.87 13.49 -16.23
CA ALA A 597 -26.85 12.13 -15.70
C ALA A 597 -28.18 11.81 -14.97
N PRO A 598 -29.26 11.50 -15.71
CA PRO A 598 -30.62 11.38 -15.16
C PRO A 598 -30.87 10.15 -14.26
N GLU A 599 -29.94 9.18 -14.22
CA GLU A 599 -30.06 7.98 -13.39
C GLU A 599 -29.36 8.12 -12.02
N ARG A 600 -28.78 9.30 -11.73
CA ARG A 600 -28.05 9.57 -10.47
C ARG A 600 -29.00 9.91 -9.32
N PHE A 601 -29.46 8.90 -8.59
CA PHE A 601 -30.36 9.09 -7.45
C PHE A 601 -29.78 9.99 -6.35
N ASP A 602 -28.45 10.02 -6.18
CA ASP A 602 -27.76 10.89 -5.24
C ASP A 602 -27.92 12.38 -5.59
N ALA A 603 -27.94 12.73 -6.88
CA ALA A 603 -28.17 14.10 -7.32
C ALA A 603 -29.59 14.59 -6.99
N TYR A 604 -30.59 13.74 -7.18
CA TYR A 604 -31.97 14.02 -6.76
C TYR A 604 -32.08 14.17 -5.24
N ALA A 605 -31.44 13.29 -4.47
CA ALA A 605 -31.44 13.36 -3.01
C ALA A 605 -30.81 14.66 -2.50
N ASN A 606 -29.67 15.07 -3.08
CA ASN A 606 -28.99 16.31 -2.69
C ASN A 606 -29.78 17.56 -3.11
N ARG A 607 -30.40 17.56 -4.29
CA ARG A 607 -31.29 18.64 -4.71
C ARG A 607 -32.53 18.76 -3.81
N ALA A 608 -33.12 17.62 -3.43
CA ALA A 608 -34.22 17.58 -2.47
C ALA A 608 -33.82 18.17 -1.12
N SER A 609 -32.61 17.86 -0.63
CA SER A 609 -32.10 18.45 0.61
C SER A 609 -31.90 19.96 0.49
N ALA A 610 -31.38 20.45 -0.63
CA ALA A 610 -31.25 21.89 -0.88
C ALA A 610 -32.62 22.59 -0.91
N LYS A 611 -33.61 22.02 -1.61
CA LYS A 611 -35.00 22.50 -1.64
C LYS A 611 -35.64 22.48 -0.26
N PHE A 612 -35.39 21.43 0.53
CA PHE A 612 -35.88 21.32 1.89
C PHE A 612 -35.36 22.46 2.78
N ASN A 613 -34.08 22.85 2.64
CA ASN A 613 -33.51 24.00 3.36
C ASN A 613 -34.14 25.33 2.94
N LEU A 614 -34.58 25.46 1.69
CA LEU A 614 -35.38 26.59 1.20
C LEU A 614 -36.87 26.48 1.55
N LYS A 615 -37.29 25.44 2.30
CA LYS A 615 -38.69 25.13 2.62
C LYS A 615 -39.56 24.82 1.39
N ASP A 616 -38.96 24.52 0.24
CA ASP A 616 -39.65 23.95 -0.92
C ASP A 616 -39.85 22.44 -0.73
N PHE A 617 -40.74 22.11 0.20
CA PHE A 617 -41.03 20.73 0.55
C PHE A 617 -41.73 19.98 -0.59
N LYS A 618 -42.54 20.67 -1.40
CA LYS A 618 -43.23 20.07 -2.56
C LYS A 618 -42.22 19.65 -3.64
N GLY A 619 -41.30 20.54 -4.00
CA GLY A 619 -40.25 20.22 -4.95
C GLY A 619 -39.26 19.17 -4.41
N ALA A 620 -39.03 19.11 -3.09
CA ALA A 620 -38.25 18.05 -2.47
C ALA A 620 -38.94 16.67 -2.58
N ILE A 621 -40.27 16.62 -2.40
CA ILE A 621 -41.06 15.38 -2.58
C ILE A 621 -40.95 14.85 -4.01
N GLU A 622 -41.02 15.72 -5.02
CA GLU A 622 -40.86 15.33 -6.42
C GLU A 622 -39.51 14.66 -6.69
N ASP A 623 -38.42 15.27 -6.20
CA ASP A 623 -37.08 14.69 -6.32
C ASP A 623 -36.96 13.36 -5.57
N LEU A 624 -37.52 13.27 -4.37
CA LEU A 624 -37.48 12.06 -3.56
C LEU A 624 -38.34 10.91 -4.12
N ASN A 625 -39.40 11.22 -4.90
CA ASN A 625 -40.11 10.22 -5.68
C ASN A 625 -39.15 9.54 -6.67
N LYS A 626 -38.31 10.34 -7.35
CA LYS A 626 -37.32 9.81 -8.29
C LYS A 626 -36.21 9.03 -7.58
N VAL A 627 -35.77 9.47 -6.39
CA VAL A 627 -34.83 8.71 -5.56
C VAL A 627 -35.36 7.31 -5.26
N ILE A 628 -36.64 7.19 -4.88
CA ILE A 628 -37.27 5.91 -4.53
C ILE A 628 -37.49 5.04 -5.77
N GLU A 629 -37.82 5.64 -6.91
CA GLU A 629 -37.92 4.94 -8.19
C GLU A 629 -36.57 4.28 -8.58
N LEU A 630 -35.48 5.04 -8.45
CA LEU A 630 -34.13 4.58 -8.80
C LEU A 630 -33.49 3.66 -7.73
N ASN A 631 -33.89 3.79 -6.46
CA ASN A 631 -33.36 3.00 -5.35
C ASN A 631 -34.47 2.56 -4.37
N PRO A 632 -35.31 1.58 -4.76
CA PRO A 632 -36.50 1.17 -4.00
C PRO A 632 -36.19 0.43 -2.69
N LYS A 633 -34.95 -0.02 -2.48
CA LYS A 633 -34.50 -0.68 -1.24
C LYS A 633 -33.78 0.28 -0.28
N GLY A 634 -33.60 1.54 -0.67
CA GLY A 634 -32.93 2.56 0.15
C GLY A 634 -33.86 3.19 1.18
N SER A 635 -33.68 2.88 2.47
CA SER A 635 -34.50 3.43 3.56
C SER A 635 -34.43 4.96 3.68
N ARG A 636 -33.29 5.57 3.34
CA ARG A 636 -33.07 7.02 3.43
C ARG A 636 -34.00 7.82 2.52
N GLY A 637 -34.30 7.33 1.31
CA GLY A 637 -35.19 8.02 0.38
C GLY A 637 -36.62 8.13 0.93
N TYR A 638 -37.14 7.04 1.50
CA TYR A 638 -38.43 7.03 2.17
C TYR A 638 -38.46 7.96 3.38
N TYR A 639 -37.44 7.91 4.24
CA TYR A 639 -37.36 8.77 5.42
C TYR A 639 -37.40 10.25 5.05
N SER A 640 -36.53 10.69 4.13
CA SER A 640 -36.51 12.09 3.70
C SER A 640 -37.83 12.53 3.05
N ARG A 641 -38.51 11.64 2.30
CA ARG A 641 -39.82 11.96 1.70
C ARG A 641 -40.91 12.08 2.77
N ALA A 642 -40.86 11.22 3.79
CA ALA A 642 -41.77 11.29 4.92
C ALA A 642 -41.65 12.63 5.66
N THR A 643 -40.42 13.08 5.93
CA THR A 643 -40.17 14.38 6.57
C THR A 643 -40.68 15.53 5.71
N ALA A 644 -40.46 15.50 4.39
CA ALA A 644 -41.00 16.53 3.49
C ALA A 644 -42.54 16.51 3.43
N ARG A 645 -43.16 15.33 3.39
CA ARG A 645 -44.62 15.15 3.44
C ARG A 645 -45.23 15.68 4.73
N TYR A 646 -44.59 15.41 5.87
CA TYR A 646 -45.00 15.95 7.16
C TYR A 646 -45.03 17.49 7.12
N ASN A 647 -43.99 18.13 6.56
CA ASN A 647 -43.90 19.60 6.50
C ASN A 647 -44.93 20.25 5.54
N VAL A 648 -45.50 19.51 4.59
CA VAL A 648 -46.63 19.99 3.75
C VAL A 648 -47.99 19.60 4.30
N GLY A 649 -48.05 18.97 5.48
CA GLY A 649 -49.28 18.50 6.12
C GLY A 649 -49.84 17.18 5.59
N ASP A 650 -49.11 16.47 4.71
CA ASP A 650 -49.47 15.12 4.25
C ASP A 650 -49.03 14.08 5.29
N TYR A 651 -49.71 14.09 6.44
CA TYR A 651 -49.37 13.22 7.57
C TYR A 651 -49.62 11.73 7.26
N ASP A 652 -50.67 11.40 6.50
CA ASP A 652 -50.95 10.02 6.06
C ASP A 652 -49.83 9.49 5.13
N GLY A 653 -49.38 10.29 4.18
CA GLY A 653 -48.25 9.96 3.31
C GLY A 653 -46.94 9.84 4.09
N ALA A 654 -46.71 10.71 5.07
CA ALA A 654 -45.56 10.63 5.96
C ALA A 654 -45.55 9.33 6.77
N VAL A 655 -46.69 8.93 7.37
CA VAL A 655 -46.81 7.67 8.11
C VAL A 655 -46.50 6.46 7.23
N LYS A 656 -46.98 6.44 5.98
CA LYS A 656 -46.68 5.36 5.02
C LYS A 656 -45.18 5.25 4.73
N ASP A 657 -44.52 6.38 4.47
CA ASP A 657 -43.09 6.39 4.15
C ASP A 657 -42.19 6.10 5.36
N TYR A 658 -42.53 6.60 6.55
CA TYR A 658 -41.82 6.20 7.77
C TYR A 658 -42.01 4.71 8.06
N THR A 659 -43.18 4.15 7.80
CA THR A 659 -43.42 2.71 7.94
C THR A 659 -42.54 1.90 7.01
N GLN A 660 -42.38 2.34 5.75
CA GLN A 660 -41.47 1.68 4.82
C GLN A 660 -40.00 1.85 5.24
N THR A 661 -39.64 3.02 5.78
CA THR A 661 -38.30 3.26 6.37
C THR A 661 -38.02 2.26 7.49
N ILE A 662 -38.95 2.08 8.42
CA ILE A 662 -38.85 1.14 9.55
C ILE A 662 -38.78 -0.31 9.06
N LYS A 663 -39.55 -0.67 8.03
CA LYS A 663 -39.47 -2.01 7.42
C LYS A 663 -38.09 -2.31 6.85
N LEU A 664 -37.46 -1.33 6.21
CA LEU A 664 -36.12 -1.44 5.62
C LEU A 664 -34.99 -1.26 6.64
N ASN A 665 -35.20 -0.46 7.68
CA ASN A 665 -34.25 -0.22 8.78
C ASN A 665 -35.00 -0.12 10.13
N PRO A 666 -35.27 -1.26 10.80
CA PRO A 666 -36.05 -1.29 12.03
C PRO A 666 -35.40 -0.58 13.23
N LYS A 667 -34.09 -0.32 13.17
CA LYS A 667 -33.32 0.34 14.23
C LYS A 667 -33.24 1.86 14.08
N ASN A 668 -33.92 2.45 13.09
CA ASN A 668 -33.95 3.90 12.90
C ASN A 668 -34.89 4.55 13.93
N ASP A 669 -34.34 4.93 15.07
CA ASP A 669 -35.04 5.56 16.20
C ASP A 669 -35.81 6.83 15.79
N LYS A 670 -35.21 7.67 14.93
CA LYS A 670 -35.85 8.88 14.40
C LYS A 670 -37.08 8.58 13.56
N ALA A 671 -37.06 7.53 12.74
CA ALA A 671 -38.21 7.16 11.93
C ALA A 671 -39.40 6.70 12.80
N TRP A 672 -39.13 6.01 13.92
CA TRP A 672 -40.17 5.69 14.91
C TRP A 672 -40.73 6.94 15.57
N PHE A 673 -39.86 7.83 16.05
CA PHE A 673 -40.26 9.08 16.68
C PHE A 673 -41.09 9.97 15.74
N GLU A 674 -40.59 10.26 14.53
CA GLU A 674 -41.26 11.16 13.59
C GLU A 674 -42.56 10.55 13.02
N ARG A 675 -42.66 9.22 12.93
CA ARG A 675 -43.94 8.55 12.63
C ARG A 675 -44.95 8.74 13.76
N ALA A 676 -44.51 8.69 15.02
CA ALA A 676 -45.39 8.96 16.15
C ALA A 676 -45.93 10.40 16.08
N ILE A 677 -45.07 11.37 15.81
CA ILE A 677 -45.49 12.78 15.65
C ILE A 677 -46.50 12.92 14.50
N ALA A 678 -46.26 12.28 13.35
CA ALA A 678 -47.22 12.27 12.24
C ALA A 678 -48.56 11.63 12.62
N LYS A 679 -48.54 10.51 13.37
CA LYS A 679 -49.75 9.86 13.89
C LYS A 679 -50.52 10.72 14.88
N MET A 680 -49.83 11.50 15.72
CA MET A 680 -50.48 12.44 16.63
C MET A 680 -51.24 13.53 15.85
N GLN A 681 -50.68 14.04 14.76
CA GLN A 681 -51.37 14.99 13.87
C GLN A 681 -52.63 14.38 13.23
N LEU A 682 -52.66 13.06 13.06
CA LEU A 682 -53.82 12.30 12.57
C LEU A 682 -54.78 11.87 13.69
N ASN A 683 -54.59 12.33 14.93
CA ASN A 683 -55.35 11.90 16.12
C ASN A 683 -55.26 10.39 16.42
N GLN A 684 -54.20 9.72 15.97
CA GLN A 684 -53.95 8.29 16.20
C GLN A 684 -53.10 8.07 17.46
N LEU A 685 -53.54 8.63 18.60
CA LEU A 685 -52.72 8.74 19.81
C LEU A 685 -52.19 7.39 20.32
N LYS A 686 -53.04 6.36 20.39
CA LYS A 686 -52.63 5.02 20.86
C LYS A 686 -51.45 4.46 20.05
N SER A 687 -51.57 4.49 18.72
CA SER A 687 -50.53 3.99 17.81
C SER A 687 -49.30 4.90 17.74
N ALA A 688 -49.43 6.18 18.14
CA ALA A 688 -48.29 7.07 18.31
C ALA A 688 -47.51 6.74 19.59
N CYS A 689 -48.21 6.41 20.69
CA CYS A 689 -47.58 5.99 21.93
C CYS A 689 -46.75 4.71 21.78
N ASP A 690 -47.27 3.73 21.03
CA ASP A 690 -46.51 2.50 20.69
C ASP A 690 -45.19 2.84 19.96
N ASP A 691 -45.24 3.79 19.02
CA ASP A 691 -44.07 4.24 18.27
C ASP A 691 -43.09 5.05 19.13
N LEU A 692 -43.59 5.91 20.04
CA LEU A 692 -42.77 6.67 20.99
C LEU A 692 -42.05 5.72 21.94
N GLN A 693 -42.73 4.71 22.47
CA GLN A 693 -42.11 3.70 23.33
C GLN A 693 -41.00 2.95 22.58
N LYS A 694 -41.25 2.57 21.32
CA LYS A 694 -40.22 1.94 20.48
C LYS A 694 -39.04 2.86 20.21
N ALA A 695 -39.28 4.15 19.96
CA ALA A 695 -38.22 5.14 19.76
C ALA A 695 -37.36 5.30 21.03
N VAL A 696 -37.97 5.32 22.22
CA VAL A 696 -37.27 5.35 23.52
C VAL A 696 -36.42 4.10 23.74
N GLU A 697 -36.97 2.91 23.46
CA GLU A 697 -36.22 1.65 23.52
C GLU A 697 -34.97 1.65 22.62
N LEU A 698 -35.04 2.37 21.49
CA LEU A 698 -33.94 2.54 20.55
C LEU A 698 -33.02 3.72 20.88
N GLY A 699 -33.28 4.45 21.97
CA GLY A 699 -32.41 5.51 22.51
C GLY A 699 -32.76 6.94 22.07
N ASN A 700 -33.93 7.18 21.47
CA ASN A 700 -34.35 8.53 21.09
C ASN A 700 -34.73 9.36 22.32
N LYS A 701 -33.98 10.43 22.59
CA LYS A 701 -34.20 11.27 23.78
C LYS A 701 -35.43 12.16 23.68
N ASP A 702 -35.73 12.65 22.47
CA ASP A 702 -36.87 13.54 22.24
C ASP A 702 -38.19 12.78 22.48
N ALA A 703 -38.24 11.50 22.10
CA ALA A 703 -39.38 10.62 22.32
C ALA A 703 -39.77 10.46 23.80
N VAL A 704 -38.82 10.54 24.74
CA VAL A 704 -39.09 10.41 26.19
C VAL A 704 -40.05 11.50 26.67
N ASN A 705 -39.82 12.74 26.22
CA ASN A 705 -40.64 13.88 26.63
C ASN A 705 -42.07 13.74 26.10
N TYR A 706 -42.21 13.42 24.81
CA TYR A 706 -43.51 13.20 24.18
C TYR A 706 -44.27 12.02 24.79
N LEU A 707 -43.58 10.94 25.15
CA LEU A 707 -44.21 9.78 25.78
C LEU A 707 -44.80 10.17 27.16
N ASN A 708 -44.05 10.91 27.97
CA ASN A 708 -44.50 11.34 29.31
C ASN A 708 -45.65 12.35 29.26
N GLU A 709 -45.69 13.19 28.23
CA GLU A 709 -46.69 14.25 28.08
C GLU A 709 -48.02 13.71 27.51
N TYR A 710 -47.96 12.84 26.51
CA TYR A 710 -49.13 12.46 25.71
C TYR A 710 -49.63 11.02 25.90
N CYS A 711 -48.87 10.14 26.56
CA CYS A 711 -49.15 8.70 26.61
C CYS A 711 -49.36 8.13 28.02
N LYS A 712 -50.00 8.91 28.90
CA LYS A 712 -50.28 8.53 30.29
C LYS A 712 -51.33 7.43 30.45
#